data_AF-B0EB97-F1
#
_entry.id   AF-B0EB97-F1
#
_cell.length_a   1.000
_cell.length_b   1.000
_cell.length_c   1.000
_cell.angle_alpha   90.00
_cell.angle_beta   90.00
_cell.angle_gamma   90.00
#
_symmetry.space_group_name_H-M   'P 1'
#
loop_
_entity.id
_entity.type
_entity.pdbx_description
1 polymer ?
#
loop_
_entity_poly.entity_id
_entity_poly.type
_entity_poly.pdbx_seq_one_letter_code
_entity_poly.pdbx_strand_id
1 'polypeptide(L)'
;MSRVIVRFYLNGKCISTIPMNSQDNLKTVREKLKEKISDSQQFLSKDGELIDINDEDSFTIGDIIDSSRIINIKETADKKRIKIKLNDEIISTVQVDTKTKISDIRKSNQNIPETAHFYTLDDEIIAKENEEQFLVEDILSNDEINLKKEKENTVEMDIVTAGIYLNGKPSGERQLNKNSSLSDIRKEIENEADVPKEFVFEDQKGSKIEKDKEQTLKLTSILYDNKINITEKVVSDVSPKPRNSTSLNTPTAPVGSPNNNAKPCRKSNQNISENAHFYPHDKDMIEKGSEETTSGEDKINVLKNEKENTSKMDLVTVEICLNKKHLVERQLNKNSSLSDIRKKLETGKNVPKGFIFEDQKGSKIEKDKEQTLKLTSILYDNKINITEKVVLHSSPSNTIVSGVSPKSRNSTSLNNTISPGISPSYILKPYTSPNNTIDIPEKNIPIKGSKQLKNQGGGKLKIYLYPNEPFNPKDENDAIAILVVGQTGSGKTTLLNSFVNALYGIKITDDFRYIIINEDNLEQSKDQSKSQTSKVSIYNIKRTKRTPPIKIIDTPGFGDTRGIEHDMKITNEIKETFETKVLDLNAICFVAQSSNARLTVNQKYIFNNIINLFGKDVKKNFIAMLTFCDGKKPQAINALQSQDCVFSSIIPEIDKPWYLKFNNSAIYDDDIKDGFTQMFWELGMKSFDEFIEKLKKLPRKSLETSREVLKRREQIKTEIEGLRESVNIALLKMDQIKEEYEKISFYRDKINENKDYKFTVNEVVQKTVDLEGEYATNCKKCNKTCHYPCSVPSIVSFFTMKFCHCIEDGYCNVCGCHHSDHANFKFRYEYVTETKEQTAKEVFERYNQGKEGMANAEDILETLQDEYIKIQFDCYDKQERIKECVNILSSIALNNKVTSSNEYLDMLIKTEEEEKKYGYQKRIAGYKKLKQTNEMIEDIMEKSPSKQSREEIMAELEKGKNELKQGEKSTLDTILQQLRNKLPWQQ
;
A
#
# COMPACT_ATOMS: atom_id res chain seq x y z
N MET A 1 -34.49 -65.60 -22.86
CA MET A 1 -33.58 -64.54 -22.41
C MET A 1 -32.23 -65.14 -22.11
N SER A 2 -31.22 -64.87 -22.93
CA SER A 2 -29.85 -65.31 -22.71
C SER A 2 -29.17 -64.42 -21.68
N ARG A 3 -28.74 -65.00 -20.54
CA ARG A 3 -27.77 -64.35 -19.67
C ARG A 3 -26.41 -64.37 -20.36
N VAL A 4 -25.80 -63.20 -20.54
CA VAL A 4 -24.51 -63.04 -21.21
C VAL A 4 -23.56 -62.35 -20.26
N ILE A 5 -22.37 -62.93 -20.05
CA ILE A 5 -21.27 -62.23 -19.38
C ILE A 5 -20.66 -61.27 -20.39
N VAL A 6 -20.80 -59.97 -20.13
CA VAL A 6 -20.31 -58.88 -20.98
C VAL A 6 -19.08 -58.27 -20.33
N ARG A 7 -18.05 -57.95 -21.15
CA ARG A 7 -16.83 -57.26 -20.71
C ARG A 7 -16.87 -55.81 -21.16
N PHE A 8 -16.62 -54.88 -20.25
CA PHE A 8 -16.69 -53.45 -20.49
C PHE A 8 -15.28 -52.86 -20.56
N TYR A 9 -14.95 -52.23 -21.68
CA TYR A 9 -13.63 -51.65 -21.96
C TYR A 9 -13.73 -50.14 -22.16
N LEU A 10 -13.16 -49.36 -21.22
CA LEU A 10 -13.03 -47.91 -21.35
C LEU A 10 -11.67 -47.58 -21.98
N ASN A 11 -11.66 -46.87 -23.10
CA ASN A 11 -10.44 -46.47 -23.82
C ASN A 11 -9.43 -47.63 -24.01
N GLY A 12 -9.95 -48.83 -24.36
CA GLY A 12 -9.15 -50.05 -24.55
C GLY A 12 -8.75 -50.82 -23.29
N LYS A 13 -9.14 -50.37 -22.08
CA LYS A 13 -8.85 -51.04 -20.81
C LYS A 13 -10.12 -51.64 -20.19
N CYS A 14 -10.09 -52.93 -19.85
CA CYS A 14 -11.21 -53.60 -19.16
C CYS A 14 -11.45 -52.99 -17.76
N ILE A 15 -12.65 -52.46 -17.53
CA ILE A 15 -13.08 -51.85 -16.24
C ILE A 15 -14.09 -52.72 -15.48
N SER A 16 -14.82 -53.59 -16.17
CA SER A 16 -15.81 -54.45 -15.54
C SER A 16 -16.11 -55.71 -16.38
N THR A 17 -16.62 -56.74 -15.73
CA THR A 17 -17.14 -57.94 -16.39
C THR A 17 -18.34 -58.41 -15.57
N ILE A 18 -19.54 -58.36 -16.16
CA ILE A 18 -20.81 -58.50 -15.42
C ILE A 18 -21.76 -59.41 -16.22
N PRO A 19 -22.48 -60.36 -15.58
CA PRO A 19 -23.60 -61.05 -16.21
C PRO A 19 -24.80 -60.11 -16.38
N MET A 20 -25.21 -59.91 -17.64
CA MET A 20 -26.36 -59.11 -18.05
C MET A 20 -27.39 -59.96 -18.81
N ASN A 21 -28.56 -59.40 -19.10
CA ASN A 21 -29.50 -59.98 -20.07
C ASN A 21 -29.23 -59.37 -21.46
N SER A 22 -29.29 -60.16 -22.54
CA SER A 22 -29.11 -59.65 -23.91
C SER A 22 -30.23 -58.71 -24.41
N GLN A 23 -31.14 -58.32 -23.53
CA GLN A 23 -32.26 -57.38 -23.75
C GLN A 23 -32.28 -56.25 -22.70
N ASP A 24 -31.27 -56.15 -21.82
CA ASP A 24 -31.05 -54.93 -21.05
C ASP A 24 -30.64 -53.82 -22.05
N ASN A 25 -31.16 -52.59 -21.88
CA ASN A 25 -30.75 -51.43 -22.69
C ASN A 25 -29.49 -50.74 -22.12
N LEU A 26 -28.83 -49.89 -22.90
CA LEU A 26 -27.58 -49.24 -22.48
C LEU A 26 -27.76 -48.39 -21.20
N LYS A 27 -28.90 -47.71 -21.03
CA LYS A 27 -29.19 -46.93 -19.82
C LYS A 27 -29.24 -47.82 -18.56
N THR A 28 -29.85 -49.01 -18.68
CA THR A 28 -29.83 -50.05 -17.64
C THR A 28 -28.41 -50.60 -17.38
N VAL A 29 -27.53 -50.57 -18.39
CA VAL A 29 -26.11 -50.92 -18.24
C VAL A 29 -25.32 -49.80 -17.56
N ARG A 30 -25.58 -48.53 -17.89
CA ARG A 30 -24.98 -47.35 -17.26
C ARG A 30 -25.28 -47.30 -15.77
N GLU A 31 -26.53 -47.51 -15.36
CA GLU A 31 -26.93 -47.60 -13.95
C GLU A 31 -26.17 -48.71 -13.18
N LYS A 32 -25.90 -49.85 -13.82
CA LYS A 32 -25.09 -50.95 -13.26
C LYS A 32 -23.57 -50.69 -13.32
N LEU A 33 -23.14 -49.58 -13.90
CA LEU A 33 -21.74 -49.17 -14.07
C LEU A 33 -21.43 -47.77 -13.49
N LYS A 34 -22.38 -47.08 -12.84
CA LYS A 34 -22.23 -45.68 -12.40
C LYS A 34 -21.10 -45.39 -11.39
N GLU A 35 -20.57 -46.42 -10.73
CA GLU A 35 -19.36 -46.31 -9.89
C GLU A 35 -18.05 -46.50 -10.68
N LYS A 36 -18.14 -46.68 -12.01
CA LYS A 36 -17.04 -47.08 -12.90
C LYS A 36 -16.95 -46.30 -14.22
N ILE A 37 -18.02 -45.62 -14.64
CA ILE A 37 -18.06 -44.76 -15.82
C ILE A 37 -18.74 -43.42 -15.48
N SER A 38 -18.36 -42.36 -16.20
CA SER A 38 -18.97 -41.02 -16.05
C SER A 38 -19.93 -40.69 -17.20
N ASP A 39 -20.74 -39.66 -17.04
CA ASP A 39 -21.70 -39.22 -18.06
C ASP A 39 -21.03 -38.61 -19.30
N SER A 40 -19.79 -38.14 -19.16
CA SER A 40 -18.88 -37.73 -20.24
C SER A 40 -18.17 -38.88 -20.99
N GLN A 41 -18.63 -40.12 -20.78
CA GLN A 41 -18.16 -41.31 -21.50
C GLN A 41 -19.35 -41.96 -22.21
N GLN A 42 -19.20 -42.24 -23.50
CA GLN A 42 -20.25 -42.83 -24.35
C GLN A 42 -19.92 -44.28 -24.72
N PHE A 43 -20.97 -45.10 -24.87
CA PHE A 43 -20.84 -46.45 -25.45
C PHE A 43 -20.59 -46.35 -26.96
N LEU A 44 -20.03 -47.42 -27.54
CA LEU A 44 -19.87 -47.55 -28.99
C LEU A 44 -20.77 -48.64 -29.56
N SER A 45 -21.19 -48.45 -30.80
CA SER A 45 -21.85 -49.46 -31.62
C SER A 45 -20.90 -50.61 -32.00
N LYS A 46 -21.42 -51.67 -32.63
CA LYS A 46 -20.61 -52.77 -33.20
C LYS A 46 -19.55 -52.26 -34.17
N ASP A 47 -19.91 -51.23 -34.95
CA ASP A 47 -19.11 -50.66 -36.03
C ASP A 47 -18.13 -49.57 -35.53
N GLY A 48 -18.14 -49.27 -34.23
CA GLY A 48 -17.21 -48.32 -33.60
C GLY A 48 -17.64 -46.86 -33.66
N GLU A 49 -18.93 -46.59 -33.92
CA GLU A 49 -19.52 -45.25 -33.84
C GLU A 49 -19.94 -44.93 -32.40
N LEU A 50 -19.99 -43.64 -32.04
CA LEU A 50 -20.44 -43.19 -30.72
C LEU A 50 -21.97 -43.23 -30.63
N ILE A 51 -22.50 -43.76 -29.53
CA ILE A 51 -23.93 -43.72 -29.22
C ILE A 51 -24.20 -42.51 -28.31
N ASP A 52 -25.13 -41.65 -28.71
CA ASP A 52 -25.54 -40.50 -27.90
C ASP A 52 -26.19 -40.97 -26.59
N ILE A 53 -25.93 -40.23 -25.50
CA ILE A 53 -26.44 -40.57 -24.16
C ILE A 53 -27.97 -40.49 -24.09
N ASN A 54 -28.60 -39.70 -24.95
CA ASN A 54 -30.06 -39.60 -25.08
C ASN A 54 -30.67 -40.83 -25.78
N ASP A 55 -29.90 -41.49 -26.65
CA ASP A 55 -30.34 -42.66 -27.41
C ASP A 55 -30.04 -44.01 -26.71
N GLU A 56 -29.42 -44.01 -25.52
CA GLU A 56 -29.11 -45.23 -24.75
C GLU A 56 -30.33 -46.09 -24.37
N ASP A 57 -31.55 -45.54 -24.41
CA ASP A 57 -32.77 -46.33 -24.24
C ASP A 57 -33.14 -47.16 -25.49
N SER A 58 -32.67 -46.73 -26.67
CA SER A 58 -32.98 -47.29 -27.99
C SER A 58 -32.15 -48.51 -28.39
N PHE A 59 -31.03 -48.78 -27.70
CA PHE A 59 -30.12 -49.90 -28.01
C PHE A 59 -30.07 -50.93 -26.88
N THR A 60 -30.22 -52.22 -27.21
CA THR A 60 -29.99 -53.33 -26.28
C THR A 60 -28.56 -53.84 -26.34
N ILE A 61 -28.14 -54.55 -25.28
CA ILE A 61 -26.87 -55.29 -25.28
C ILE A 61 -26.73 -56.20 -26.51
N GLY A 62 -27.80 -56.86 -26.96
CA GLY A 62 -27.76 -57.76 -28.12
C GLY A 62 -27.44 -57.03 -29.43
N ASP A 63 -27.83 -55.76 -29.54
CA ASP A 63 -27.59 -54.91 -30.71
C ASP A 63 -26.12 -54.46 -30.77
N ILE A 64 -25.41 -54.44 -29.64
CA ILE A 64 -24.04 -53.92 -29.53
C ILE A 64 -22.98 -55.02 -29.36
N ILE A 65 -23.27 -56.15 -28.71
CA ILE A 65 -22.26 -57.21 -28.55
C ILE A 65 -22.12 -58.12 -29.77
N ASP A 66 -20.87 -58.47 -30.08
CA ASP A 66 -20.48 -59.47 -31.06
C ASP A 66 -20.23 -60.85 -30.37
N SER A 67 -19.54 -61.76 -31.08
CA SER A 67 -19.12 -63.05 -30.52
C SER A 67 -18.07 -62.93 -29.40
N SER A 68 -17.28 -61.85 -29.34
CA SER A 68 -16.33 -61.57 -28.26
C SER A 68 -16.99 -61.14 -26.94
N ARG A 69 -18.24 -60.64 -27.00
CA ARG A 69 -19.03 -60.15 -25.87
C ARG A 69 -18.41 -58.95 -25.15
N ILE A 70 -17.75 -58.10 -25.93
CA ILE A 70 -17.19 -56.83 -25.48
C ILE A 70 -18.19 -55.70 -25.77
N ILE A 71 -18.32 -54.76 -24.83
CA ILE A 71 -18.84 -53.41 -25.10
C ILE A 71 -17.69 -52.43 -24.84
N ASN A 72 -17.38 -51.63 -25.87
CA ASN A 72 -16.41 -50.56 -25.77
C ASN A 72 -17.09 -49.27 -25.31
N ILE A 73 -16.34 -48.47 -24.57
CA ILE A 73 -16.73 -47.17 -24.02
C ILE A 73 -15.58 -46.21 -24.30
N LYS A 74 -15.89 -45.00 -24.78
CA LYS A 74 -14.89 -43.97 -25.11
C LYS A 74 -15.22 -42.68 -24.37
N GLU A 75 -14.16 -42.05 -23.88
CA GLU A 75 -14.21 -40.71 -23.30
C GLU A 75 -14.33 -39.68 -24.44
N THR A 76 -15.36 -38.82 -24.40
CA THR A 76 -15.70 -37.93 -25.52
C THR A 76 -15.46 -36.45 -25.26
N ALA A 77 -15.17 -36.07 -24.01
CA ALA A 77 -14.81 -34.71 -23.63
C ALA A 77 -13.29 -34.56 -23.40
N ASP A 78 -12.72 -33.46 -23.89
CA ASP A 78 -11.34 -33.06 -23.60
C ASP A 78 -11.19 -32.63 -22.14
N LYS A 79 -10.79 -33.58 -21.28
CA LYS A 79 -10.56 -33.32 -19.85
C LYS A 79 -9.42 -32.34 -19.61
N LYS A 80 -9.77 -31.12 -19.25
CA LYS A 80 -8.81 -30.11 -18.79
C LYS A 80 -8.17 -30.51 -17.47
N ARG A 81 -6.89 -30.17 -17.31
CA ARG A 81 -6.13 -30.38 -16.06
C ARG A 81 -6.25 -29.15 -15.17
N ILE A 82 -7.29 -29.13 -14.36
CA ILE A 82 -7.67 -27.97 -13.55
C ILE A 82 -7.01 -28.03 -12.18
N LYS A 83 -6.35 -26.95 -11.76
CA LYS A 83 -5.81 -26.80 -10.40
C LYS A 83 -6.90 -26.27 -9.48
N ILE A 84 -6.99 -26.80 -8.26
CA ILE A 84 -7.89 -26.27 -7.24
C ILE A 84 -7.05 -25.62 -6.16
N LYS A 85 -7.19 -24.30 -6.03
CA LYS A 85 -6.54 -23.47 -5.03
C LYS A 85 -7.44 -23.27 -3.82
N LEU A 86 -6.85 -23.08 -2.64
CA LEU A 86 -7.54 -22.73 -1.42
C LEU A 86 -6.75 -21.66 -0.65
N ASN A 87 -7.23 -20.42 -0.66
CA ASN A 87 -6.43 -19.25 -0.25
C ASN A 87 -5.10 -19.22 -1.02
N ASP A 88 -5.18 -19.28 -2.35
CA ASP A 88 -4.08 -19.23 -3.33
C ASP A 88 -3.11 -20.43 -3.35
N GLU A 89 -3.05 -21.25 -2.29
CA GLU A 89 -2.30 -22.52 -2.28
C GLU A 89 -3.01 -23.63 -3.08
N ILE A 90 -2.31 -24.32 -3.99
CA ILE A 90 -2.88 -25.45 -4.75
C ILE A 90 -3.05 -26.66 -3.83
N ILE A 91 -4.29 -26.97 -3.45
CA ILE A 91 -4.64 -28.13 -2.61
C ILE A 91 -4.91 -29.41 -3.41
N SER A 92 -5.23 -29.29 -4.70
CA SER A 92 -5.53 -30.44 -5.56
C SER A 92 -5.34 -30.08 -7.03
N THR A 93 -5.27 -31.09 -7.90
CA THR A 93 -5.27 -30.91 -9.37
C THR A 93 -6.00 -32.08 -9.99
N VAL A 94 -7.08 -31.80 -10.70
CA VAL A 94 -8.01 -32.79 -11.23
C VAL A 94 -8.00 -32.77 -12.76
N GLN A 95 -8.39 -33.89 -13.38
CA GLN A 95 -8.72 -33.94 -14.81
C GLN A 95 -10.22 -34.15 -14.95
N VAL A 96 -10.93 -33.11 -15.34
CA VAL A 96 -12.40 -33.08 -15.42
C VAL A 96 -12.84 -32.44 -16.73
N ASP A 97 -14.05 -32.79 -17.15
CA ASP A 97 -14.79 -32.11 -18.21
C ASP A 97 -15.21 -30.72 -17.67
N THR A 98 -15.14 -29.66 -18.49
CA THR A 98 -15.59 -28.33 -18.05
C THR A 98 -17.09 -28.28 -17.77
N LYS A 99 -17.86 -29.23 -18.31
CA LYS A 99 -19.29 -29.43 -18.07
C LYS A 99 -19.61 -30.31 -16.85
N THR A 100 -18.61 -30.68 -16.05
CA THR A 100 -18.84 -31.33 -14.74
C THR A 100 -19.50 -30.33 -13.78
N LYS A 101 -20.43 -30.77 -12.94
CA LYS A 101 -20.97 -29.90 -11.87
C LYS A 101 -19.94 -29.66 -10.76
N ILE A 102 -19.92 -28.47 -10.19
CA ILE A 102 -18.95 -28.14 -9.11
C ILE A 102 -19.26 -28.91 -7.81
N SER A 103 -20.54 -29.26 -7.57
CA SER A 103 -20.95 -30.22 -6.54
C SER A 103 -20.21 -31.54 -6.62
N ASP A 104 -19.90 -32.00 -7.83
CA ASP A 104 -19.36 -33.34 -8.07
C ASP A 104 -17.83 -33.32 -8.05
N ILE A 105 -17.23 -32.15 -8.32
CA ILE A 105 -15.84 -31.85 -7.92
C ILE A 105 -15.71 -31.90 -6.38
N ARG A 106 -16.64 -31.31 -5.61
CA ARG A 106 -16.60 -31.40 -4.14
C ARG A 106 -16.78 -32.85 -3.65
N LYS A 107 -17.76 -33.59 -4.18
CA LYS A 107 -18.01 -35.01 -3.82
C LYS A 107 -16.82 -35.93 -4.14
N SER A 108 -16.07 -35.65 -5.21
CA SER A 108 -14.95 -36.50 -5.65
C SER A 108 -13.58 -36.12 -5.06
N ASN A 109 -13.42 -34.91 -4.49
CA ASN A 109 -12.10 -34.37 -4.12
C ASN A 109 -11.99 -34.10 -2.61
N GLN A 110 -11.60 -35.12 -1.85
CA GLN A 110 -11.47 -35.10 -0.38
C GLN A 110 -10.49 -34.05 0.17
N ASN A 111 -9.67 -33.41 -0.67
CA ASN A 111 -8.79 -32.31 -0.25
C ASN A 111 -9.54 -30.98 -0.07
N ILE A 112 -10.77 -30.85 -0.60
CA ILE A 112 -11.61 -29.65 -0.47
C ILE A 112 -12.30 -29.67 0.90
N PRO A 113 -12.00 -28.74 1.83
CA PRO A 113 -12.65 -28.71 3.14
C PRO A 113 -14.12 -28.30 3.05
N GLU A 114 -14.95 -28.81 3.96
CA GLU A 114 -16.35 -28.37 4.04
C GLU A 114 -16.51 -26.88 4.36
N THR A 115 -15.54 -26.24 5.02
CA THR A 115 -15.52 -24.79 5.31
C THR A 115 -14.92 -23.95 4.17
N ALA A 116 -14.69 -24.54 2.98
CA ALA A 116 -14.27 -23.82 1.79
C ALA A 116 -15.43 -23.65 0.81
N HIS A 117 -15.56 -22.46 0.23
CA HIS A 117 -16.59 -22.12 -0.77
C HIS A 117 -15.96 -21.92 -2.16
N PHE A 118 -16.72 -22.27 -3.19
CA PHE A 118 -16.44 -21.88 -4.58
C PHE A 118 -16.85 -20.42 -4.81
N TYR A 119 -16.22 -19.80 -5.81
CA TYR A 119 -16.44 -18.40 -6.19
C TYR A 119 -16.78 -18.33 -7.67
N THR A 120 -17.63 -17.38 -8.08
CA THR A 120 -17.87 -17.05 -9.49
C THR A 120 -16.65 -16.33 -10.10
N LEU A 121 -16.64 -16.13 -11.42
CA LEU A 121 -15.62 -15.32 -12.09
C LEU A 121 -15.62 -13.85 -11.62
N ASP A 122 -16.76 -13.34 -11.14
CA ASP A 122 -16.92 -12.01 -10.51
C ASP A 122 -16.59 -11.99 -9.01
N ASP A 123 -16.00 -13.07 -8.49
CA ASP A 123 -15.58 -13.28 -7.10
C ASP A 123 -16.74 -13.26 -6.06
N GLU A 124 -17.96 -13.60 -6.48
CA GLU A 124 -19.11 -13.83 -5.58
C GLU A 124 -19.12 -15.24 -4.99
N ILE A 125 -19.57 -15.38 -3.74
CA ILE A 125 -19.62 -16.66 -3.02
C ILE A 125 -20.76 -17.54 -3.54
N ILE A 126 -20.44 -18.76 -3.99
CA ILE A 126 -21.45 -19.78 -4.28
C ILE A 126 -21.87 -20.45 -2.97
N ALA A 127 -23.16 -20.36 -2.65
CA ALA A 127 -23.77 -21.06 -1.53
C ALA A 127 -23.85 -22.57 -1.83
N LYS A 128 -23.69 -23.43 -0.81
CA LYS A 128 -23.53 -24.89 -1.00
C LYS A 128 -24.75 -25.54 -1.65
N GLU A 129 -25.93 -25.07 -1.28
CA GLU A 129 -27.23 -25.42 -1.85
C GLU A 129 -27.37 -25.11 -3.35
N ASN A 130 -26.54 -24.22 -3.88
CA ASN A 130 -26.51 -23.85 -5.30
C ASN A 130 -25.40 -24.57 -6.08
N GLU A 131 -24.48 -25.32 -5.46
CA GLU A 131 -23.37 -25.99 -6.14
C GLU A 131 -23.79 -27.04 -7.19
N GLU A 132 -25.03 -27.54 -7.13
CA GLU A 132 -25.57 -28.45 -8.15
C GLU A 132 -26.11 -27.73 -9.40
N GLN A 133 -26.09 -26.39 -9.41
CA GLN A 133 -26.57 -25.54 -10.50
C GLN A 133 -25.44 -24.98 -11.39
N PHE A 134 -24.20 -24.97 -10.89
CA PHE A 134 -23.02 -24.45 -11.60
C PHE A 134 -22.14 -25.57 -12.18
N LEU A 135 -21.63 -25.34 -13.38
CA LEU A 135 -20.63 -26.16 -14.07
C LEU A 135 -19.21 -25.62 -13.79
N VAL A 136 -18.18 -26.39 -14.15
CA VAL A 136 -16.79 -25.92 -13.98
C VAL A 136 -16.51 -24.69 -14.83
N GLU A 137 -17.02 -24.65 -16.07
CA GLU A 137 -16.86 -23.53 -16.99
C GLU A 137 -17.38 -22.19 -16.46
N ASP A 138 -18.37 -22.19 -15.55
CA ASP A 138 -18.91 -20.98 -14.91
C ASP A 138 -17.96 -20.34 -13.88
N ILE A 139 -16.94 -21.08 -13.43
CA ILE A 139 -16.00 -20.67 -12.36
C ILE A 139 -14.52 -20.85 -12.72
N LEU A 140 -14.21 -21.25 -13.95
CA LEU A 140 -12.85 -21.64 -14.37
C LEU A 140 -12.06 -20.46 -14.95
N SER A 141 -11.03 -20.01 -14.25
CA SER A 141 -10.12 -18.95 -14.72
C SER A 141 -8.71 -19.49 -14.91
N ASN A 142 -8.16 -19.39 -16.13
CA ASN A 142 -6.80 -19.84 -16.48
C ASN A 142 -6.47 -21.30 -16.10
N ASP A 143 -7.46 -22.20 -16.25
CA ASP A 143 -7.44 -23.60 -15.81
C ASP A 143 -7.24 -23.77 -14.27
N GLU A 144 -7.65 -22.77 -13.48
CA GLU A 144 -7.65 -22.78 -12.02
C GLU A 144 -9.06 -22.50 -11.46
N ILE A 145 -9.41 -23.21 -10.38
CA ILE A 145 -10.60 -22.93 -9.54
C ILE A 145 -10.11 -22.38 -8.21
N ASN A 146 -10.60 -21.20 -7.83
CA ASN A 146 -10.29 -20.59 -6.55
C ASN A 146 -11.36 -20.93 -5.51
N LEU A 147 -10.96 -21.66 -4.48
CA LEU A 147 -11.67 -21.72 -3.21
C LEU A 147 -11.07 -20.71 -2.24
N LYS A 148 -11.90 -20.20 -1.33
CA LYS A 148 -11.42 -19.54 -0.12
C LYS A 148 -12.05 -20.25 1.08
N LYS A 149 -11.26 -20.52 2.13
CA LYS A 149 -11.83 -20.95 3.41
C LYS A 149 -12.65 -19.80 3.98
N GLU A 150 -13.66 -20.12 4.77
CA GLU A 150 -13.97 -19.28 5.93
C GLU A 150 -12.66 -19.11 6.73
N LYS A 151 -12.07 -17.92 6.65
CA LYS A 151 -11.16 -17.45 7.70
C LYS A 151 -11.94 -17.48 9.01
N GLU A 152 -11.24 -17.49 10.15
CA GLU A 152 -11.76 -16.84 11.36
C GLU A 152 -11.74 -15.32 11.16
N ASN A 153 -12.43 -14.88 10.10
CA ASN A 153 -12.87 -13.52 9.94
C ASN A 153 -13.84 -13.28 11.09
N THR A 154 -13.41 -12.44 12.04
CA THR A 154 -14.19 -11.22 12.21
C THR A 154 -14.50 -10.70 10.81
N VAL A 155 -15.70 -10.98 10.31
CA VAL A 155 -16.22 -10.30 9.13
C VAL A 155 -15.98 -8.83 9.41
N GLU A 156 -15.41 -8.09 8.45
CA GLU A 156 -15.45 -6.63 8.52
C GLU A 156 -16.90 -6.25 8.27
N MET A 157 -17.71 -6.45 9.32
CA MET A 157 -19.14 -6.22 9.30
C MET A 157 -19.28 -4.77 8.93
N ASP A 158 -20.11 -4.53 7.92
CA ASP A 158 -20.35 -3.19 7.40
C ASP A 158 -21.27 -2.39 8.35
N ILE A 159 -21.03 -2.54 9.65
CA ILE A 159 -21.67 -1.87 10.77
C ILE A 159 -21.43 -0.38 10.63
N VAL A 160 -22.52 0.36 10.59
CA VAL A 160 -22.55 1.77 10.97
C VAL A 160 -23.13 1.86 12.37
N THR A 161 -22.55 2.71 13.24
CA THR A 161 -23.29 3.22 14.39
C THR A 161 -24.23 4.31 13.85
N ALA A 162 -25.50 3.96 13.65
CA ALA A 162 -26.51 4.87 13.13
C ALA A 162 -27.38 5.44 14.26
N GLY A 163 -27.55 6.76 14.26
CA GLY A 163 -28.52 7.44 15.12
C GLY A 163 -29.93 7.31 14.56
N ILE A 164 -30.87 6.86 15.40
CA ILE A 164 -32.28 6.69 15.05
C ILE A 164 -33.00 7.99 15.42
N TYR A 165 -33.73 8.60 14.47
CA TYR A 165 -34.44 9.86 14.65
C TYR A 165 -35.95 9.67 14.45
N LEU A 166 -36.71 9.68 15.55
CA LEU A 166 -38.17 9.61 15.55
C LEU A 166 -38.77 11.02 15.45
N ASN A 167 -39.53 11.29 14.39
CA ASN A 167 -40.15 12.60 14.14
C ASN A 167 -39.12 13.75 14.21
N GLY A 168 -37.91 13.52 13.70
CA GLY A 168 -36.78 14.46 13.72
C GLY A 168 -36.04 14.61 15.07
N LYS A 169 -36.41 13.87 16.11
CA LYS A 169 -35.73 13.86 17.42
C LYS A 169 -34.88 12.59 17.59
N PRO A 170 -33.65 12.68 18.12
CA PRO A 170 -32.84 11.49 18.38
C PRO A 170 -33.51 10.60 19.43
N SER A 171 -33.64 9.32 19.10
CA SER A 171 -34.31 8.28 19.89
C SER A 171 -33.35 7.17 20.36
N GLY A 172 -32.16 7.07 19.78
CA GLY A 172 -31.15 6.06 20.13
C GLY A 172 -30.01 6.00 19.13
N GLU A 173 -29.03 5.13 19.40
CA GLU A 173 -27.99 4.73 18.45
C GLU A 173 -27.92 3.19 18.41
N ARG A 174 -27.73 2.63 17.20
CA ARG A 174 -27.57 1.19 16.97
C ARG A 174 -26.39 0.90 16.05
N GLN A 175 -25.68 -0.19 16.32
CA GLN A 175 -24.73 -0.78 15.38
C GLN A 175 -25.50 -1.67 14.41
N LEU A 176 -25.62 -1.24 13.15
CA LEU A 176 -26.46 -1.85 12.12
C LEU A 176 -25.65 -2.13 10.86
N ASN A 177 -25.80 -3.33 10.28
CA ASN A 177 -25.12 -3.68 9.04
C ASN A 177 -25.74 -2.95 7.83
N LYS A 178 -24.94 -2.13 7.13
CA LYS A 178 -25.31 -1.39 5.91
C LYS A 178 -25.96 -2.25 4.83
N ASN A 179 -25.61 -3.54 4.77
CA ASN A 179 -26.07 -4.46 3.73
C ASN A 179 -27.35 -5.24 4.08
N SER A 180 -27.86 -5.13 5.32
CA SER A 180 -29.14 -5.73 5.74
C SER A 180 -30.33 -5.10 5.01
N SER A 181 -31.41 -5.87 4.82
CA SER A 181 -32.69 -5.34 4.34
C SER A 181 -33.32 -4.40 5.38
N LEU A 182 -34.11 -3.42 4.95
CA LEU A 182 -34.86 -2.57 5.89
C LEU A 182 -35.83 -3.40 6.75
N SER A 183 -36.31 -4.54 6.26
CA SER A 183 -37.18 -5.46 7.00
C SER A 183 -36.46 -6.17 8.16
N ASP A 184 -35.13 -6.31 8.10
CA ASP A 184 -34.31 -6.84 9.18
C ASP A 184 -33.91 -5.73 10.16
N ILE A 185 -33.47 -4.58 9.65
CA ILE A 185 -33.22 -3.37 10.44
C ILE A 185 -34.46 -2.99 11.26
N ARG A 186 -35.66 -3.16 10.71
CA ARG A 186 -36.93 -2.96 11.42
C ARG A 186 -37.02 -3.82 12.68
N LYS A 187 -36.62 -5.10 12.64
CA LYS A 187 -36.65 -6.01 13.80
C LYS A 187 -35.67 -5.56 14.89
N GLU A 188 -34.53 -4.98 14.51
CA GLU A 188 -33.53 -4.44 15.44
C GLU A 188 -34.01 -3.13 16.11
N ILE A 189 -34.80 -2.32 15.39
CA ILE A 189 -35.31 -1.01 15.84
C ILE A 189 -36.67 -1.10 16.56
N GLU A 190 -37.59 -2.01 16.19
CA GLU A 190 -38.89 -2.20 16.86
C GLU A 190 -38.79 -2.72 18.32
N ASN A 191 -37.57 -3.06 18.77
CA ASN A 191 -37.24 -3.45 20.14
C ASN A 191 -36.57 -2.30 20.94
N GLU A 192 -36.40 -1.11 20.37
CA GLU A 192 -35.90 0.08 21.05
C GLU A 192 -37.00 0.71 21.95
N ALA A 193 -36.69 1.04 23.20
CA ALA A 193 -37.70 1.42 24.19
C ALA A 193 -38.47 2.72 23.86
N ASP A 194 -37.84 3.64 23.14
CA ASP A 194 -38.39 4.95 22.77
C ASP A 194 -38.95 4.98 21.33
N VAL A 195 -39.07 3.83 20.65
CA VAL A 195 -39.57 3.73 19.27
C VAL A 195 -40.96 3.04 19.20
N PRO A 196 -41.97 3.65 18.55
CA PRO A 196 -43.29 3.04 18.40
C PRO A 196 -43.28 1.92 17.36
N LYS A 197 -43.90 0.77 17.68
CA LYS A 197 -43.93 -0.44 16.84
C LYS A 197 -44.54 -0.27 15.44
N GLU A 198 -45.30 0.79 15.21
CA GLU A 198 -45.83 1.15 13.89
C GLU A 198 -45.14 2.42 13.34
N PHE A 199 -43.81 2.49 13.43
CA PHE A 199 -43.03 3.51 12.70
C PHE A 199 -42.92 3.20 11.21
N VAL A 200 -42.68 4.23 10.40
CA VAL A 200 -42.38 4.15 8.96
C VAL A 200 -41.00 4.75 8.70
N PHE A 201 -40.18 4.10 7.87
CA PHE A 201 -38.89 4.65 7.44
C PHE A 201 -39.07 5.81 6.46
N GLU A 202 -38.14 6.76 6.45
CA GLU A 202 -38.11 7.86 5.49
C GLU A 202 -36.82 7.83 4.66
N ASP A 203 -36.95 8.12 3.36
CA ASP A 203 -35.80 8.23 2.45
C ASP A 203 -35.02 9.55 2.65
N GLN A 204 -33.93 9.72 1.90
CA GLN A 204 -33.07 10.90 1.95
C GLN A 204 -33.77 12.23 1.57
N LYS A 205 -35.03 12.18 1.11
CA LYS A 205 -35.87 13.34 0.75
C LYS A 205 -37.03 13.54 1.72
N GLY A 206 -37.18 12.70 2.75
CA GLY A 206 -38.32 12.70 3.68
C GLY A 206 -39.56 11.96 3.14
N SER A 207 -39.41 11.15 2.09
CA SER A 207 -40.49 10.34 1.52
C SER A 207 -40.69 9.08 2.35
N LYS A 208 -41.92 8.80 2.79
CA LYS A 208 -42.23 7.59 3.56
C LYS A 208 -42.13 6.33 2.71
N ILE A 209 -41.44 5.31 3.20
CA ILE A 209 -41.23 4.03 2.53
C ILE A 209 -42.39 3.07 2.84
N GLU A 210 -42.94 2.44 1.83
CA GLU A 210 -44.03 1.48 1.96
C GLU A 210 -43.49 0.09 2.40
N LYS A 211 -44.24 -0.61 3.27
CA LYS A 211 -43.73 -1.76 4.04
C LYS A 211 -43.41 -2.99 3.18
N ASP A 212 -43.95 -3.07 1.98
CA ASP A 212 -43.62 -4.07 0.94
C ASP A 212 -42.20 -3.90 0.37
N LYS A 213 -41.70 -2.66 0.30
CA LYS A 213 -40.38 -2.32 -0.26
C LYS A 213 -39.24 -2.52 0.74
N GLU A 214 -39.55 -2.78 2.01
CA GLU A 214 -38.54 -2.99 3.06
C GLU A 214 -37.72 -4.27 2.87
N GLN A 215 -38.20 -5.24 2.09
CA GLN A 215 -37.46 -6.47 1.78
C GLN A 215 -36.45 -6.28 0.63
N THR A 216 -36.72 -5.38 -0.31
CA THR A 216 -35.87 -5.14 -1.50
C THR A 216 -34.89 -3.97 -1.31
N LEU A 217 -35.16 -3.07 -0.37
CA LEU A 217 -34.29 -1.97 0.00
C LEU A 217 -33.31 -2.36 1.13
N LYS A 218 -32.06 -1.91 1.02
CA LYS A 218 -31.00 -2.06 2.04
C LYS A 218 -30.85 -0.81 2.90
N LEU A 219 -30.21 -0.90 4.07
CA LEU A 219 -29.94 0.25 4.96
C LEU A 219 -29.25 1.42 4.25
N THR A 220 -28.33 1.15 3.31
CA THR A 220 -27.68 2.19 2.48
C THR A 220 -28.63 3.09 1.69
N SER A 221 -29.88 2.69 1.45
CA SER A 221 -30.88 3.51 0.74
C SER A 221 -31.45 4.67 1.58
N ILE A 222 -31.40 4.58 2.91
CA ILE A 222 -31.93 5.60 3.84
C ILE A 222 -30.86 6.22 4.75
N LEU A 223 -29.73 5.54 4.92
CA LEU A 223 -28.63 5.98 5.77
C LEU A 223 -27.95 7.22 5.18
N TYR A 224 -27.99 8.35 5.90
CA TYR A 224 -27.31 9.59 5.54
C TYR A 224 -26.73 10.27 6.79
N ASP A 225 -25.48 10.76 6.75
CA ASP A 225 -24.73 11.28 7.90
C ASP A 225 -24.77 10.37 9.16
N ASN A 226 -24.79 9.05 8.94
CA ASN A 226 -25.02 8.02 9.96
C ASN A 226 -26.34 8.19 10.73
N LYS A 227 -27.42 8.60 10.05
CA LYS A 227 -28.77 8.75 10.62
C LYS A 227 -29.80 7.92 9.86
N ILE A 228 -30.82 7.50 10.59
CA ILE A 228 -32.02 6.84 10.09
C ILE A 228 -33.23 7.65 10.56
N ASN A 229 -33.99 8.20 9.63
CA ASN A 229 -35.23 8.92 9.95
C ASN A 229 -36.41 7.94 9.96
N ILE A 230 -37.23 8.02 11.01
CA ILE A 230 -38.49 7.29 11.14
C ILE A 230 -39.58 8.24 11.64
N THR A 231 -40.83 8.03 11.21
CA THR A 231 -41.98 8.78 11.71
C THR A 231 -43.12 7.88 12.13
N GLU A 232 -43.96 8.39 13.03
CA GLU A 232 -45.20 7.72 13.41
C GLU A 232 -46.15 7.57 12.21
N LYS A 233 -46.75 6.38 12.11
CA LYS A 233 -47.85 6.08 11.19
C LYS A 233 -49.11 6.80 11.68
N VAL A 234 -49.32 8.01 11.18
CA VAL A 234 -50.55 8.79 11.41
C VAL A 234 -51.75 7.96 10.97
N VAL A 235 -52.61 7.60 11.93
CA VAL A 235 -53.89 6.93 11.64
C VAL A 235 -54.79 7.94 10.96
N SER A 236 -55.02 7.76 9.66
CA SER A 236 -55.83 8.66 8.84
C SER A 236 -57.33 8.41 9.05
N ASP A 237 -57.90 9.07 10.05
CA ASP A 237 -59.35 9.03 10.27
C ASP A 237 -60.10 9.81 9.18
N VAL A 238 -60.99 9.10 8.48
CA VAL A 238 -62.15 9.55 7.68
C VAL A 238 -61.92 10.64 6.60
N SER A 239 -62.17 10.26 5.33
CA SER A 239 -62.25 11.20 4.19
C SER A 239 -63.40 12.21 4.32
N PRO A 240 -63.23 13.43 3.78
CA PRO A 240 -63.90 13.67 2.49
C PRO A 240 -63.07 14.46 1.46
N LYS A 241 -63.41 14.27 0.18
CA LYS A 241 -62.95 15.07 -0.98
C LYS A 241 -63.70 16.43 -1.04
N PRO A 242 -63.41 17.33 -2.01
CA PRO A 242 -62.22 18.18 -2.09
C PRO A 242 -62.62 19.67 -2.26
N ARG A 243 -61.67 20.63 -2.23
CA ARG A 243 -61.85 21.93 -2.93
C ARG A 243 -60.56 22.70 -3.17
N ASN A 244 -60.62 23.56 -4.19
CA ASN A 244 -59.52 24.30 -4.80
C ASN A 244 -59.08 25.52 -3.97
N SER A 245 -57.94 26.09 -4.39
CA SER A 245 -57.73 27.53 -4.68
C SER A 245 -56.62 28.28 -3.89
N THR A 246 -55.51 28.51 -4.60
CA THR A 246 -54.80 29.80 -4.73
C THR A 246 -54.57 30.69 -3.49
N SER A 247 -53.29 30.79 -3.07
CA SER A 247 -52.36 31.90 -3.42
C SER A 247 -51.66 32.71 -2.30
N LEU A 248 -50.46 33.18 -2.68
CA LEU A 248 -49.76 34.43 -2.32
C LEU A 248 -49.08 34.64 -0.94
N ASN A 249 -47.82 35.12 -1.06
CA ASN A 249 -47.09 36.10 -0.23
C ASN A 249 -46.37 35.71 1.09
N THR A 250 -45.06 35.48 0.89
CA THR A 250 -43.89 36.01 1.65
C THR A 250 -43.97 37.51 2.03
N PRO A 251 -43.01 38.09 2.80
CA PRO A 251 -42.11 37.54 3.85
C PRO A 251 -41.95 38.49 5.08
N THR A 252 -41.22 38.07 6.13
CA THR A 252 -40.09 38.81 6.79
C THR A 252 -39.57 38.10 8.06
N ALA A 253 -38.44 38.58 8.61
CA ALA A 253 -37.74 38.11 9.81
C ALA A 253 -37.16 39.37 10.56
N PRO A 254 -36.25 39.31 11.56
CA PRO A 254 -35.70 38.19 12.35
C PRO A 254 -35.60 38.50 13.89
N VAL A 255 -34.72 37.76 14.61
CA VAL A 255 -34.09 38.07 15.93
C VAL A 255 -34.85 37.67 17.22
N GLY A 256 -34.17 36.91 18.10
CA GLY A 256 -34.58 36.73 19.50
C GLY A 256 -34.05 35.45 20.18
N SER A 257 -33.20 35.59 21.20
CA SER A 257 -32.76 34.54 22.16
C SER A 257 -32.43 35.24 23.50
N PRO A 258 -32.12 34.57 24.65
CA PRO A 258 -31.99 33.13 24.93
C PRO A 258 -32.59 32.67 26.31
N ASN A 259 -32.21 31.44 26.75
CA ASN A 259 -32.03 30.95 28.15
C ASN A 259 -33.20 30.37 29.01
N ASN A 260 -33.03 29.08 29.33
CA ASN A 260 -33.05 28.42 30.66
C ASN A 260 -34.25 28.55 31.63
N ASN A 261 -34.80 27.40 32.09
CA ASN A 261 -34.47 26.81 33.41
C ASN A 261 -35.17 25.47 33.80
N ALA A 262 -34.65 24.85 34.88
CA ALA A 262 -35.31 23.99 35.88
C ALA A 262 -35.52 22.45 35.68
N LYS A 263 -34.96 21.70 36.66
CA LYS A 263 -35.38 20.36 37.19
C LYS A 263 -36.43 20.58 38.33
N PRO A 264 -36.85 19.64 39.27
CA PRO A 264 -36.41 18.25 39.55
C PRO A 264 -37.47 17.23 40.10
N CYS A 265 -36.99 16.05 40.56
CA CYS A 265 -37.59 15.15 41.60
C CYS A 265 -38.83 14.28 41.21
N ARG A 266 -39.19 13.14 41.87
CA ARG A 266 -38.59 12.28 42.95
C ARG A 266 -39.36 10.93 43.08
N LYS A 267 -38.67 9.80 43.38
CA LYS A 267 -39.13 8.61 44.20
C LYS A 267 -40.38 7.80 43.72
N SER A 268 -40.70 6.56 44.14
CA SER A 268 -39.98 5.41 44.78
C SER A 268 -40.86 4.13 44.93
N ASN A 269 -40.25 2.95 45.14
CA ASN A 269 -40.72 1.76 45.92
C ASN A 269 -41.55 0.57 45.31
N GLN A 270 -41.03 -0.65 45.60
CA GLN A 270 -41.65 -1.89 46.16
C GLN A 270 -42.48 -2.93 45.34
N ASN A 271 -41.82 -4.09 45.09
CA ASN A 271 -42.09 -5.48 45.55
C ASN A 271 -43.41 -6.27 45.31
N ILE A 272 -43.28 -7.62 45.49
CA ILE A 272 -44.27 -8.74 45.50
C ILE A 272 -44.55 -9.31 44.09
N SER A 273 -44.32 -10.57 43.66
CA SER A 273 -43.96 -11.93 44.17
C SER A 273 -45.10 -12.96 44.14
N GLU A 274 -44.92 -14.12 43.48
CA GLU A 274 -45.27 -15.50 43.95
C GLU A 274 -45.01 -16.63 42.91
N ASN A 275 -44.58 -17.82 43.41
CA ASN A 275 -44.92 -19.24 43.11
C ASN A 275 -45.34 -19.71 41.68
N ALA A 276 -45.04 -20.92 41.17
CA ALA A 276 -44.18 -22.09 41.50
C ALA A 276 -44.16 -23.06 40.26
N HIS A 277 -44.00 -24.41 40.20
CA HIS A 277 -43.85 -25.54 41.15
C HIS A 277 -43.36 -26.85 40.41
N PHE A 278 -42.93 -27.88 41.17
CA PHE A 278 -42.81 -29.33 40.85
C PHE A 278 -41.63 -29.95 40.04
N TYR A 279 -41.45 -31.26 40.27
CA TYR A 279 -40.29 -32.19 40.10
C TYR A 279 -40.83 -33.60 39.67
N PRO A 280 -40.05 -34.70 39.41
CA PRO A 280 -38.83 -35.21 40.10
C PRO A 280 -37.73 -35.73 39.09
N HIS A 281 -36.82 -36.72 39.28
CA HIS A 281 -36.47 -37.70 40.35
C HIS A 281 -34.99 -38.20 40.20
N ASP A 282 -34.34 -38.54 41.33
CA ASP A 282 -33.68 -39.82 41.74
C ASP A 282 -32.98 -40.77 40.71
N LYS A 283 -31.88 -41.53 41.01
CA LYS A 283 -31.04 -41.72 42.22
C LYS A 283 -29.75 -42.58 42.00
N ASP A 284 -28.80 -42.46 42.95
CA ASP A 284 -27.91 -43.47 43.61
C ASP A 284 -27.00 -44.48 42.82
N MET A 285 -25.67 -44.59 43.08
CA MET A 285 -24.88 -45.41 44.07
C MET A 285 -24.69 -46.93 43.68
N ILE A 286 -23.65 -47.74 44.01
CA ILE A 286 -22.41 -47.65 44.86
C ILE A 286 -21.37 -48.80 44.56
N GLU A 287 -20.08 -48.66 44.98
CA GLU A 287 -19.06 -49.74 45.28
C GLU A 287 -18.51 -50.70 44.16
N LYS A 288 -17.45 -51.57 44.28
CA LYS A 288 -16.18 -51.69 45.10
C LYS A 288 -15.21 -52.74 44.46
N GLY A 289 -13.93 -52.73 44.85
CA GLY A 289 -12.97 -53.88 44.79
C GLY A 289 -12.35 -54.22 43.42
N SER A 290 -11.30 -55.05 43.29
CA SER A 290 -10.32 -55.59 44.28
C SER A 290 -9.21 -56.39 43.56
N GLU A 291 -7.93 -56.26 43.98
CA GLU A 291 -6.84 -57.29 43.92
C GLU A 291 -6.45 -57.91 42.53
N GLU A 292 -5.24 -58.43 42.23
CA GLU A 292 -3.97 -58.59 42.98
C GLU A 292 -2.73 -58.58 42.03
N THR A 293 -1.57 -58.95 42.59
CA THR A 293 -0.18 -59.11 42.05
C THR A 293 0.01 -59.95 40.75
N THR A 294 1.15 -60.00 40.02
CA THR A 294 2.58 -59.71 40.31
C THR A 294 3.48 -59.56 39.04
N SER A 295 4.64 -58.89 39.18
CA SER A 295 5.96 -59.13 38.51
C SER A 295 6.15 -59.18 36.97
N GLY A 296 7.20 -58.51 36.47
CA GLY A 296 7.89 -58.88 35.21
C GLY A 296 8.45 -57.72 34.37
N GLU A 297 9.77 -57.52 34.37
CA GLU A 297 10.51 -56.60 33.47
C GLU A 297 10.95 -57.37 32.18
N ASP A 298 11.26 -56.78 31.01
CA ASP A 298 11.40 -55.36 30.65
C ASP A 298 10.99 -55.03 29.18
N LYS A 299 10.94 -53.74 28.81
CA LYS A 299 10.33 -53.15 27.60
C LYS A 299 10.85 -53.62 26.23
N ILE A 300 9.96 -53.83 25.24
CA ILE A 300 10.08 -53.42 23.80
C ILE A 300 8.67 -53.19 23.14
N ASN A 301 8.47 -52.05 22.45
CA ASN A 301 7.50 -51.66 21.38
C ASN A 301 6.03 -52.17 21.32
N VAL A 302 5.08 -51.28 20.89
CA VAL A 302 4.33 -51.34 19.58
C VAL A 302 3.11 -50.37 19.51
N LEU A 303 3.10 -49.51 18.46
CA LEU A 303 1.98 -48.83 17.73
C LEU A 303 0.82 -48.03 18.39
N LYS A 304 0.61 -46.82 17.81
CA LYS A 304 -0.65 -46.13 17.39
C LYS A 304 -1.77 -45.72 18.38
N ASN A 305 -2.05 -44.41 18.35
CA ASN A 305 -3.39 -43.77 18.25
C ASN A 305 -4.39 -43.95 19.43
N GLU A 306 -5.34 -43.04 19.73
CA GLU A 306 -5.87 -41.86 19.00
C GLU A 306 -5.79 -40.53 19.78
N LYS A 307 -6.25 -39.46 19.11
CA LYS A 307 -6.30 -38.06 19.57
C LYS A 307 -7.40 -37.86 20.62
N GLU A 308 -7.19 -36.91 21.53
CA GLU A 308 -8.25 -35.94 21.85
C GLU A 308 -7.68 -34.57 22.26
N ASN A 309 -8.55 -33.56 22.28
CA ASN A 309 -8.26 -32.11 22.27
C ASN A 309 -7.07 -31.62 23.13
N THR A 310 -6.06 -31.03 22.47
CA THR A 310 -5.25 -29.95 23.04
C THR A 310 -5.47 -28.66 22.26
N SER A 311 -6.10 -27.67 22.90
CA SER A 311 -6.23 -26.32 22.35
C SER A 311 -4.85 -25.64 22.29
N LYS A 312 -4.65 -24.76 21.28
CA LYS A 312 -3.45 -23.91 21.21
C LYS A 312 -3.32 -23.13 22.52
N MET A 313 -2.28 -23.42 23.32
CA MET A 313 -2.05 -22.69 24.56
C MET A 313 -1.57 -21.27 24.25
N ASP A 314 -2.49 -20.31 24.43
CA ASP A 314 -2.28 -18.87 24.41
C ASP A 314 -1.34 -18.39 25.54
N LEU A 315 -0.05 -18.75 25.45
CA LEU A 315 0.98 -18.34 26.39
C LEU A 315 1.55 -16.96 26.02
N VAL A 316 1.63 -16.08 27.01
CA VAL A 316 2.26 -14.77 26.93
C VAL A 316 3.30 -14.64 28.05
N THR A 317 4.48 -14.10 27.74
CA THR A 317 5.46 -13.72 28.76
C THR A 317 5.02 -12.42 29.41
N VAL A 318 4.80 -12.45 30.72
CA VAL A 318 4.28 -11.34 31.52
C VAL A 318 5.31 -10.85 32.52
N GLU A 319 5.57 -9.55 32.53
CA GLU A 319 6.35 -8.86 33.55
C GLU A 319 5.48 -8.62 34.80
N ILE A 320 5.88 -9.20 35.93
CA ILE A 320 5.17 -9.02 37.20
C ILE A 320 5.84 -7.87 37.94
N CYS A 321 5.04 -6.88 38.32
CA CYS A 321 5.49 -5.69 39.01
C CYS A 321 4.94 -5.62 40.44
N LEU A 322 5.81 -5.59 41.44
CA LEU A 322 5.42 -5.35 42.83
C LEU A 322 5.48 -3.84 43.12
N ASN A 323 4.37 -3.26 43.57
CA ASN A 323 4.27 -1.82 43.85
C ASN A 323 4.78 -0.96 42.66
N LYS A 324 4.43 -1.37 41.43
CA LYS A 324 4.82 -0.74 40.14
C LYS A 324 6.32 -0.75 39.82
N LYS A 325 7.09 -1.66 40.43
CA LYS A 325 8.50 -1.97 40.09
C LYS A 325 8.63 -3.41 39.62
N HIS A 326 9.43 -3.67 38.59
CA HIS A 326 9.69 -5.02 38.08
C HIS A 326 10.17 -5.97 39.20
N LEU A 327 9.58 -7.17 39.24
CA LEU A 327 9.88 -8.24 40.20
C LEU A 327 10.41 -9.49 39.49
N VAL A 328 9.67 -10.03 38.52
CA VAL A 328 10.02 -11.25 37.77
C VAL A 328 9.15 -11.41 36.51
N GLU A 329 9.70 -11.99 35.44
CA GLU A 329 8.93 -12.41 34.26
C GLU A 329 8.41 -13.85 34.39
N ARG A 330 7.20 -14.13 33.90
CA ARG A 330 6.59 -15.48 33.86
C ARG A 330 5.79 -15.69 32.57
N GLN A 331 5.90 -16.87 31.96
CA GLN A 331 4.93 -17.29 30.95
C GLN A 331 3.62 -17.71 31.61
N LEU A 332 2.52 -17.10 31.19
CA LEU A 332 1.17 -17.31 31.72
C LEU A 332 0.18 -17.46 30.55
N ASN A 333 -0.92 -18.19 30.74
CA ASN A 333 -1.93 -18.34 29.70
C ASN A 333 -2.94 -17.17 29.79
N LYS A 334 -3.13 -16.43 28.68
CA LYS A 334 -3.95 -15.20 28.64
C LYS A 334 -5.42 -15.42 29.04
N ASN A 335 -5.92 -16.65 28.89
CA ASN A 335 -7.31 -17.03 29.12
C ASN A 335 -7.58 -17.62 30.52
N SER A 336 -6.54 -17.84 31.36
CA SER A 336 -6.70 -18.36 32.74
C SER A 336 -7.35 -17.34 33.69
N SER A 337 -8.06 -17.83 34.71
CA SER A 337 -8.61 -16.98 35.79
C SER A 337 -7.48 -16.37 36.64
N LEU A 338 -7.71 -15.19 37.22
CA LEU A 338 -6.74 -14.58 38.14
C LEU A 338 -6.48 -15.48 39.37
N SER A 339 -7.46 -16.29 39.78
CA SER A 339 -7.30 -17.25 40.88
C SER A 339 -6.32 -18.38 40.54
N ASP A 340 -6.23 -18.79 39.27
CA ASP A 340 -5.28 -19.81 38.80
C ASP A 340 -3.90 -19.21 38.52
N ILE A 341 -3.87 -17.96 38.03
CA ILE A 341 -2.63 -17.18 37.99
C ILE A 341 -2.06 -17.04 39.40
N ARG A 342 -2.87 -16.67 40.41
CA ARG A 342 -2.42 -16.59 41.82
C ARG A 342 -1.76 -17.88 42.30
N LYS A 343 -2.37 -19.05 42.08
CA LYS A 343 -1.78 -20.35 42.46
C LYS A 343 -0.40 -20.56 41.82
N LYS A 344 -0.21 -20.16 40.55
CA LYS A 344 1.07 -20.22 39.83
C LYS A 344 2.10 -19.16 40.28
N LEU A 345 1.66 -18.05 40.87
CA LEU A 345 2.55 -17.00 41.36
C LEU A 345 2.96 -17.20 42.83
N GLU A 346 2.05 -17.61 43.70
CA GLU A 346 2.33 -17.87 45.14
C GLU A 346 3.16 -19.16 45.37
N THR A 347 3.31 -19.99 44.34
CA THR A 347 4.26 -21.12 44.30
C THR A 347 5.65 -20.72 43.74
N GLY A 348 5.77 -19.54 43.13
CA GLY A 348 7.04 -19.05 42.58
C GLY A 348 7.94 -18.40 43.63
N LYS A 349 9.25 -18.67 43.54
CA LYS A 349 10.24 -17.87 44.28
C LYS A 349 10.14 -16.39 43.87
N ASN A 350 10.39 -15.52 44.85
CA ASN A 350 10.42 -14.05 44.75
C ASN A 350 9.07 -13.32 44.64
N VAL A 351 7.92 -13.99 44.78
CA VAL A 351 6.59 -13.33 44.86
C VAL A 351 6.08 -13.33 46.32
N PRO A 352 5.64 -12.18 46.89
CA PRO A 352 5.11 -12.15 48.26
C PRO A 352 3.75 -12.84 48.34
N LYS A 353 3.59 -13.79 49.27
CA LYS A 353 2.33 -14.55 49.43
C LYS A 353 1.18 -13.66 49.88
N GLY A 354 -0.02 -13.88 49.32
CA GLY A 354 -1.20 -13.11 49.69
C GLY A 354 -1.22 -11.68 49.14
N PHE A 355 -0.44 -11.40 48.08
CA PHE A 355 -0.49 -10.15 47.31
C PHE A 355 -1.91 -9.82 46.81
N ILE A 356 -2.16 -8.59 46.36
CA ILE A 356 -3.43 -8.16 45.75
C ILE A 356 -3.14 -7.70 44.31
N PHE A 357 -3.91 -8.18 43.33
CA PHE A 357 -3.81 -7.71 41.94
C PHE A 357 -4.35 -6.27 41.83
N GLU A 358 -3.74 -5.45 40.98
CA GLU A 358 -4.32 -4.19 40.51
C GLU A 358 -4.94 -4.38 39.12
N ASP A 359 -6.03 -3.65 38.83
CA ASP A 359 -6.55 -3.48 37.47
C ASP A 359 -5.69 -2.49 36.65
N GLN A 360 -6.03 -2.30 35.38
CA GLN A 360 -5.34 -1.36 34.48
C GLN A 360 -5.40 0.12 34.93
N LYS A 361 -6.25 0.47 35.89
CA LYS A 361 -6.39 1.82 36.49
C LYS A 361 -5.67 1.93 37.84
N GLY A 362 -5.12 0.84 38.38
CA GLY A 362 -4.52 0.78 39.71
C GLY A 362 -5.50 0.49 40.85
N SER A 363 -6.74 0.09 40.54
CA SER A 363 -7.73 -0.31 41.55
C SER A 363 -7.40 -1.71 42.06
N LYS A 364 -7.49 -1.92 43.38
CA LYS A 364 -7.25 -3.25 43.97
C LYS A 364 -8.42 -4.19 43.69
N ILE A 365 -8.11 -5.38 43.18
CA ILE A 365 -9.09 -6.42 42.88
C ILE A 365 -9.38 -7.24 44.14
N GLU A 366 -10.66 -7.43 44.44
CA GLU A 366 -11.14 -8.21 45.57
C GLU A 366 -11.11 -9.72 45.24
N LYS A 367 -10.80 -10.54 46.24
CA LYS A 367 -10.37 -11.95 46.02
C LYS A 367 -11.49 -12.87 45.53
N ASP A 368 -12.74 -12.51 45.75
CA ASP A 368 -13.94 -13.12 45.18
C ASP A 368 -13.99 -12.96 43.65
N LYS A 369 -13.59 -11.80 43.12
CA LYS A 369 -13.62 -11.48 41.68
C LYS A 369 -12.50 -12.15 40.90
N GLU A 370 -11.49 -12.72 41.57
CA GLU A 370 -10.38 -13.42 40.91
C GLU A 370 -10.80 -14.71 40.18
N GLN A 371 -11.97 -15.28 40.49
CA GLN A 371 -12.48 -16.47 39.79
C GLN A 371 -13.16 -16.12 38.46
N THR A 372 -13.81 -14.95 38.37
CA THR A 372 -14.54 -14.52 37.16
C THR A 372 -13.69 -13.68 36.22
N LEU A 373 -12.67 -12.98 36.73
CA LEU A 373 -11.71 -12.21 35.93
C LEU A 373 -10.60 -13.10 35.33
N LYS A 374 -10.23 -12.84 34.08
CA LYS A 374 -9.12 -13.49 33.34
C LYS A 374 -7.87 -12.61 33.33
N LEU A 375 -6.70 -13.20 33.06
CA LEU A 375 -5.43 -12.46 32.95
C LEU A 375 -5.49 -11.26 32.00
N THR A 376 -6.18 -11.38 30.85
CA THR A 376 -6.41 -10.27 29.91
C THR A 376 -7.10 -9.04 30.50
N SER A 377 -7.84 -9.15 31.61
CA SER A 377 -8.52 -8.02 32.24
C SER A 377 -7.59 -7.07 33.04
N ILE A 378 -6.37 -7.52 33.34
CA ILE A 378 -5.36 -6.75 34.10
C ILE A 378 -4.04 -6.55 33.34
N LEU A 379 -3.85 -7.30 32.24
CA LEU A 379 -2.64 -7.25 31.43
C LEU A 379 -2.58 -5.94 30.63
N TYR A 380 -1.46 -5.23 30.70
CA TYR A 380 -1.19 -4.01 29.91
C TYR A 380 0.31 -3.89 29.60
N ASP A 381 0.70 -3.66 28.34
CA ASP A 381 2.10 -3.73 27.87
C ASP A 381 2.84 -5.02 28.30
N ASN A 382 2.12 -6.15 28.29
CA ASN A 382 2.58 -7.44 28.84
C ASN A 382 3.01 -7.39 30.33
N LYS A 383 2.48 -6.44 31.12
CA LYS A 383 2.74 -6.30 32.55
C LYS A 383 1.48 -6.54 33.39
N ILE A 384 1.66 -6.99 34.63
CA ILE A 384 0.64 -6.97 35.67
C ILE A 384 1.19 -6.38 36.96
N ASN A 385 0.40 -5.53 37.63
CA ASN A 385 0.76 -4.95 38.92
C ASN A 385 0.15 -5.75 40.07
N ILE A 386 0.96 -5.97 41.12
CA ILE A 386 0.54 -6.54 42.39
C ILE A 386 1.03 -5.66 43.55
N THR A 387 0.30 -5.67 44.66
CA THR A 387 0.67 -4.96 45.90
C THR A 387 0.63 -5.90 47.10
N GLU A 388 1.37 -5.56 48.15
CA GLU A 388 1.37 -6.35 49.38
C GLU A 388 0.08 -6.12 50.20
N LYS A 389 -0.41 -7.16 50.87
CA LYS A 389 -1.59 -7.07 51.73
C LYS A 389 -1.24 -6.34 53.02
N VAL A 390 -1.62 -5.07 53.10
CA VAL A 390 -1.53 -4.26 54.32
C VAL A 390 -2.36 -4.91 55.44
N VAL A 391 -1.70 -5.40 56.48
CA VAL A 391 -2.37 -5.84 57.72
C VAL A 391 -2.51 -4.61 58.62
N LEU A 392 -3.71 -4.03 58.67
CA LEU A 392 -4.03 -2.96 59.61
C LEU A 392 -4.19 -3.54 61.02
N HIS A 393 -3.14 -3.41 61.84
CA HIS A 393 -3.27 -3.60 63.28
C HIS A 393 -3.96 -2.38 63.89
N SER A 394 -5.18 -2.59 64.38
CA SER A 394 -6.01 -1.58 65.04
C SER A 394 -5.57 -1.34 66.49
N SER A 395 -5.44 -0.08 66.89
CA SER A 395 -5.61 0.39 68.28
C SER A 395 -6.03 1.87 68.29
N PRO A 396 -6.75 2.35 69.32
CA PRO A 396 -7.59 3.54 69.16
C PRO A 396 -7.10 4.80 69.90
N SER A 397 -7.81 5.91 69.62
CA SER A 397 -8.05 7.08 70.49
C SER A 397 -7.09 8.29 70.45
N ASN A 398 -7.73 9.45 70.65
CA ASN A 398 -7.24 10.75 71.15
C ASN A 398 -6.45 11.71 70.22
N THR A 399 -7.22 12.61 69.59
CA THR A 399 -7.28 14.05 69.93
C THR A 399 -5.99 14.90 69.93
N ILE A 400 -5.88 15.74 68.89
CA ILE A 400 -5.39 17.15 68.85
C ILE A 400 -4.06 17.50 69.57
N VAL A 401 -3.06 17.98 68.81
CA VAL A 401 -2.40 19.31 68.95
C VAL A 401 -1.38 19.52 67.81
N SER A 402 -1.06 20.77 67.51
CA SER A 402 -0.20 21.22 66.41
C SER A 402 1.31 21.25 66.73
N GLY A 403 2.12 21.00 65.69
CA GLY A 403 3.25 21.88 65.37
C GLY A 403 4.70 21.37 65.48
N VAL A 404 5.58 22.18 64.88
CA VAL A 404 7.03 22.31 65.11
C VAL A 404 7.95 21.15 64.68
N SER A 405 8.75 21.42 63.64
CA SER A 405 10.03 20.75 63.32
C SER A 405 11.21 21.54 63.94
N PRO A 406 12.48 21.11 63.85
CA PRO A 406 13.06 19.75 63.82
C PRO A 406 14.20 19.60 64.88
N LYS A 407 14.93 18.46 64.93
CA LYS A 407 16.43 18.39 64.86
C LYS A 407 17.08 17.04 65.27
N SER A 408 18.05 16.65 64.45
CA SER A 408 19.32 15.91 64.71
C SER A 408 19.60 15.24 66.08
N ARG A 409 20.07 13.98 66.02
CA ARG A 409 21.46 13.50 66.37
C ARG A 409 21.50 11.96 66.21
N ASN A 410 22.53 11.38 65.59
CA ASN A 410 23.83 10.95 66.16
C ASN A 410 23.68 9.99 67.36
N SER A 411 24.38 8.86 67.44
CA SER A 411 25.39 8.26 66.52
C SER A 411 25.79 6.83 66.98
N THR A 412 26.68 6.16 66.24
CA THR A 412 27.70 5.17 66.72
C THR A 412 27.22 3.85 67.38
N SER A 413 27.88 2.68 67.24
CA SER A 413 29.00 2.25 66.37
C SER A 413 29.41 0.78 66.65
N LEU A 414 29.99 0.09 65.64
CA LEU A 414 30.90 -1.07 65.78
C LEU A 414 30.25 -2.39 66.32
N ASN A 415 30.77 -3.61 66.06
CA ASN A 415 32.03 -4.02 65.40
C ASN A 415 31.94 -5.41 64.71
N ASN A 416 32.73 -5.62 63.64
CA ASN A 416 33.41 -6.83 63.07
C ASN A 416 32.89 -8.28 63.37
N THR A 417 32.92 -9.24 62.42
CA THR A 417 34.16 -9.95 61.94
C THR A 417 34.15 -10.46 60.48
N ILE A 418 35.22 -10.15 59.71
CA ILE A 418 36.02 -10.94 58.71
C ILE A 418 35.31 -12.12 57.98
N SER A 419 35.09 -12.19 56.65
CA SER A 419 36.00 -12.18 55.44
C SER A 419 36.76 -13.52 55.19
N PRO A 420 37.28 -13.87 53.97
CA PRO A 420 37.53 -13.05 52.76
C PRO A 420 37.09 -13.63 51.38
N GLY A 421 37.29 -12.86 50.28
CA GLY A 421 37.20 -13.31 48.87
C GLY A 421 36.53 -12.30 47.91
N ILE A 422 37.14 -11.16 47.55
CA ILE A 422 38.11 -10.94 46.44
C ILE A 422 37.47 -11.11 45.04
N SER A 423 37.47 -10.15 44.08
CA SER A 423 37.90 -8.72 44.00
C SER A 423 37.33 -8.12 42.66
N PRO A 424 37.73 -6.92 42.16
CA PRO A 424 37.36 -5.60 42.69
C PRO A 424 36.76 -4.64 41.62
N SER A 425 36.26 -3.48 42.03
CA SER A 425 35.97 -2.35 41.12
C SER A 425 37.22 -1.52 40.82
N TYR A 426 37.46 -1.18 39.54
CA TYR A 426 38.57 -0.32 39.14
C TYR A 426 38.21 1.16 39.19
N ILE A 427 38.67 1.85 40.23
CA ILE A 427 38.75 3.31 40.26
C ILE A 427 40.02 3.72 39.48
N LEU A 428 39.84 4.43 38.36
CA LEU A 428 40.95 5.03 37.62
C LEU A 428 41.56 6.18 38.42
N LYS A 429 42.82 6.01 38.83
CA LYS A 429 43.65 7.13 39.32
C LYS A 429 44.10 7.98 38.12
N PRO A 430 44.24 9.31 38.26
CA PRO A 430 44.89 10.14 37.25
C PRO A 430 46.38 9.76 37.15
N TYR A 431 46.92 9.73 35.93
CA TYR A 431 48.34 9.51 35.69
C TYR A 431 49.12 10.81 35.94
N THR A 432 50.01 10.80 36.93
CA THR A 432 51.09 11.79 37.08
C THR A 432 52.41 11.17 36.65
N SER A 433 52.91 11.55 35.47
CA SER A 433 54.31 11.28 35.09
C SER A 433 55.19 12.42 35.60
N PRO A 434 56.31 12.14 36.28
CA PRO A 434 57.26 13.18 36.70
C PRO A 434 58.26 13.50 35.58
N ASN A 435 58.15 14.69 34.99
CA ASN A 435 59.31 15.53 34.63
C ASN A 435 58.86 16.93 34.20
N ASN A 436 59.69 17.94 34.48
CA ASN A 436 59.31 19.35 34.37
C ASN A 436 59.58 19.96 32.99
N THR A 437 58.51 20.25 32.25
CA THR A 437 58.28 21.60 31.71
C THR A 437 56.79 21.91 31.85
N ILE A 438 56.45 23.00 32.55
CA ILE A 438 55.06 23.47 32.61
C ILE A 438 54.81 24.31 31.36
N ASP A 439 54.55 23.62 30.24
CA ASP A 439 53.87 24.24 29.11
C ASP A 439 52.47 24.63 29.57
N ILE A 440 52.28 25.92 29.88
CA ILE A 440 50.95 26.49 30.08
C ILE A 440 50.21 26.29 28.75
N PRO A 441 49.21 25.41 28.67
CA PRO A 441 48.75 24.90 27.38
C PRO A 441 48.00 26.01 26.64
N GLU A 442 48.64 26.57 25.59
CA GLU A 442 48.22 27.78 24.88
C GLU A 442 46.70 27.93 24.81
N LYS A 443 46.20 29.08 25.24
CA LYS A 443 44.79 29.41 25.09
C LYS A 443 44.48 29.48 23.59
N ASN A 444 43.40 28.85 23.16
CA ASN A 444 43.03 28.93 21.75
C ASN A 444 42.66 30.37 21.38
N ILE A 445 42.86 30.74 20.12
CA ILE A 445 42.48 32.04 19.57
C ILE A 445 41.66 31.84 18.28
N PRO A 446 40.73 32.76 17.95
CA PRO A 446 40.00 32.73 16.69
C PRO A 446 40.93 32.72 15.47
N ILE A 447 40.64 31.84 14.50
CA ILE A 447 41.41 31.69 13.26
C ILE A 447 41.29 32.97 12.41
N LYS A 448 42.39 33.36 11.75
CA LYS A 448 42.39 34.49 10.80
C LYS A 448 41.35 34.24 9.70
N GLY A 449 40.43 35.17 9.53
CA GLY A 449 39.29 35.07 8.59
C GLY A 449 37.95 34.73 9.25
N SER A 450 37.94 34.19 10.47
CA SER A 450 36.70 33.94 11.22
C SER A 450 35.94 35.25 11.52
N LYS A 451 34.64 35.28 11.21
CA LYS A 451 33.77 36.45 11.44
C LYS A 451 32.99 36.29 12.74
N GLN A 452 33.25 37.15 13.72
CA GLN A 452 32.43 37.17 14.95
C GLN A 452 30.99 37.56 14.62
N LEU A 453 30.03 36.87 15.22
CA LEU A 453 28.61 37.16 15.12
C LEU A 453 28.13 38.03 16.28
N LYS A 454 27.01 38.74 16.10
CA LYS A 454 26.39 39.55 17.15
C LYS A 454 25.50 38.67 18.02
N ASN A 455 25.98 38.30 19.21
CA ASN A 455 25.17 37.57 20.21
C ASN A 455 23.88 38.37 20.52
N GLN A 456 22.70 37.83 20.20
CA GLN A 456 21.42 38.48 20.50
C GLN A 456 20.99 38.34 21.97
N GLY A 457 21.66 37.48 22.75
CA GLY A 457 21.23 37.04 24.09
C GLY A 457 22.15 37.37 25.27
N GLY A 458 23.14 38.26 25.14
CA GLY A 458 23.95 38.77 26.26
C GLY A 458 24.93 37.78 26.95
N GLY A 459 24.91 36.50 26.62
CA GLY A 459 25.84 35.48 27.15
C GLY A 459 27.31 35.76 26.82
N LYS A 460 28.23 35.26 27.66
CA LYS A 460 29.67 35.60 27.62
C LYS A 460 30.43 34.94 26.48
N LEU A 461 29.91 33.83 25.97
CA LEU A 461 30.55 32.98 24.96
C LEU A 461 30.47 33.61 23.57
N LYS A 462 31.61 33.86 22.92
CA LYS A 462 31.66 34.52 21.60
C LYS A 462 31.49 33.52 20.45
N ILE A 463 30.52 33.74 19.57
CA ILE A 463 30.32 32.88 18.40
C ILE A 463 31.03 33.43 17.17
N TYR A 464 31.82 32.59 16.50
CA TYR A 464 32.55 32.91 15.26
C TYR A 464 32.11 32.00 14.11
N LEU A 465 31.74 32.60 12.98
CA LEU A 465 31.57 31.88 11.72
C LEU A 465 32.95 31.48 11.16
N TYR A 466 33.09 30.21 10.79
CA TYR A 466 34.32 29.67 10.18
C TYR A 466 34.57 30.20 8.76
N PRO A 467 35.82 30.52 8.38
CA PRO A 467 36.16 30.95 7.01
C PRO A 467 36.14 29.75 6.05
N ASN A 468 34.98 29.51 5.42
CA ASN A 468 34.82 28.49 4.38
C ASN A 468 35.46 28.93 3.06
N GLU A 469 36.79 28.84 2.98
CA GLU A 469 37.58 29.11 1.77
C GLU A 469 37.73 27.85 0.90
N PRO A 470 37.88 27.96 -0.43
CA PRO A 470 38.20 26.81 -1.28
C PRO A 470 39.56 26.19 -0.92
N PHE A 471 39.68 24.87 -1.04
CA PHE A 471 40.98 24.21 -0.92
C PHE A 471 41.89 24.54 -2.11
N ASN A 472 43.20 24.56 -1.84
CA ASN A 472 44.22 24.51 -2.89
C ASN A 472 44.36 23.06 -3.42
N PRO A 473 44.98 22.83 -4.59
CA PRO A 473 45.06 21.49 -5.18
C PRO A 473 45.77 20.43 -4.33
N LYS A 474 46.62 20.82 -3.37
CA LYS A 474 47.21 19.86 -2.43
C LYS A 474 46.20 19.47 -1.36
N ASP A 475 45.58 20.44 -0.69
CA ASP A 475 44.59 20.16 0.36
C ASP A 475 43.33 19.47 -0.19
N GLU A 476 42.96 19.73 -1.43
CA GLU A 476 41.88 19.03 -2.16
C GLU A 476 42.21 17.54 -2.40
N ASN A 477 43.48 17.23 -2.74
CA ASN A 477 43.94 15.85 -2.90
C ASN A 477 44.17 15.15 -1.54
N ASP A 478 44.62 15.87 -0.51
CA ASP A 478 44.84 15.36 0.85
C ASP A 478 43.54 15.26 1.69
N ALA A 479 42.40 15.75 1.19
CA ALA A 479 41.16 15.87 1.96
C ALA A 479 40.50 14.53 2.29
N ILE A 480 40.01 14.41 3.52
CA ILE A 480 39.02 13.41 3.92
C ILE A 480 37.63 13.97 3.59
N ALA A 481 36.91 13.34 2.65
CA ALA A 481 35.56 13.78 2.28
C ALA A 481 34.48 13.02 3.08
N ILE A 482 33.60 13.75 3.76
CA ILE A 482 32.51 13.18 4.57
C ILE A 482 31.16 13.79 4.16
N LEU A 483 30.16 12.92 3.97
CA LEU A 483 28.79 13.31 3.64
C LEU A 483 27.88 13.09 4.85
N VAL A 484 27.11 14.10 5.24
CA VAL A 484 26.30 14.07 6.47
C VAL A 484 24.81 14.16 6.16
N VAL A 485 24.10 13.06 6.41
CA VAL A 485 22.71 12.81 5.98
C VAL A 485 21.83 12.38 7.14
N GLY A 486 20.53 12.72 7.11
CA GLY A 486 19.58 12.37 8.18
C GLY A 486 18.39 13.32 8.25
N GLN A 487 17.35 12.92 9.00
CA GLN A 487 16.06 13.65 9.13
C GLN A 487 16.23 15.08 9.65
N THR A 488 15.28 15.97 9.33
CA THR A 488 15.09 17.25 10.04
C THR A 488 14.99 17.04 11.57
N GLY A 489 15.59 17.92 12.37
CA GLY A 489 15.60 17.77 13.84
C GLY A 489 16.51 16.66 14.41
N SER A 490 17.23 15.90 13.58
CA SER A 490 18.20 14.89 14.05
C SER A 490 19.47 15.46 14.70
N GLY A 491 19.66 16.79 14.69
CA GLY A 491 20.80 17.47 15.31
C GLY A 491 22.05 17.62 14.42
N LYS A 492 21.92 17.48 13.10
CA LYS A 492 23.04 17.59 12.13
C LYS A 492 23.85 18.88 12.29
N THR A 493 23.19 20.05 12.31
CA THR A 493 23.86 21.35 12.46
C THR A 493 24.70 21.43 13.73
N THR A 494 24.10 21.07 14.86
CA THR A 494 24.76 21.10 16.18
C THR A 494 25.94 20.13 16.22
N LEU A 495 25.79 18.93 15.64
CA LEU A 495 26.85 17.94 15.51
C LEU A 495 28.02 18.45 14.66
N LEU A 496 27.75 19.10 13.53
CA LEU A 496 28.77 19.69 12.65
C LEU A 496 29.50 20.88 13.29
N ASN A 497 28.77 21.79 13.93
CA ASN A 497 29.37 22.90 14.67
C ASN A 497 30.24 22.38 15.82
N SER A 498 29.77 21.41 16.62
CA SER A 498 30.61 20.74 17.63
C SER A 498 31.84 20.05 17.04
N PHE A 499 31.72 19.38 15.89
CA PHE A 499 32.82 18.67 15.25
C PHE A 499 33.96 19.63 14.88
N VAL A 500 33.66 20.80 14.32
CA VAL A 500 34.70 21.79 13.97
C VAL A 500 35.40 22.37 15.21
N ASN A 501 34.69 22.53 16.33
CA ASN A 501 35.34 22.88 17.60
C ASN A 501 36.28 21.76 18.08
N ALA A 502 35.88 20.48 17.95
CA ALA A 502 36.73 19.33 18.28
C ALA A 502 37.97 19.19 17.37
N LEU A 503 37.82 19.47 16.06
CA LEU A 503 38.92 19.42 15.08
C LEU A 503 40.04 20.44 15.37
N TYR A 504 39.68 21.60 15.90
CA TYR A 504 40.64 22.64 16.33
C TYR A 504 41.11 22.49 17.78
N GLY A 505 40.57 21.55 18.56
CA GLY A 505 40.96 21.35 19.95
C GLY A 505 40.51 22.50 20.87
N ILE A 506 39.35 23.11 20.57
CA ILE A 506 38.71 24.07 21.46
C ILE A 506 38.38 23.39 22.79
N LYS A 507 38.61 24.09 23.89
CA LYS A 507 38.38 23.63 25.27
C LYS A 507 37.07 24.23 25.77
N ILE A 508 36.39 23.55 26.70
CA ILE A 508 35.20 24.09 27.37
C ILE A 508 35.47 25.48 27.99
N THR A 509 36.70 25.68 28.47
CA THR A 509 37.24 26.90 29.10
C THR A 509 37.64 28.03 28.15
N ASP A 510 37.65 27.82 26.82
CA ASP A 510 37.87 28.92 25.87
C ASP A 510 36.59 29.78 25.77
N ASP A 511 36.73 31.11 25.69
CA ASP A 511 35.63 32.08 25.70
C ASP A 511 34.94 32.27 24.33
N PHE A 512 35.11 31.31 23.42
CA PHE A 512 34.52 31.34 22.09
C PHE A 512 34.23 29.94 21.53
N ARG A 513 33.40 29.89 20.49
CA ARG A 513 33.09 28.68 19.69
C ARG A 513 33.02 29.02 18.20
N TYR A 514 33.30 28.04 17.37
CA TYR A 514 33.00 28.09 15.93
C TYR A 514 31.61 27.59 15.60
N ILE A 515 31.02 28.15 14.55
CA ILE A 515 29.94 27.53 13.77
C ILE A 515 30.32 27.55 12.28
N ILE A 516 29.82 26.60 11.49
CA ILE A 516 29.92 26.59 10.02
C ILE A 516 28.57 26.89 9.36
N ILE A 517 27.47 26.50 10.01
CA ILE A 517 26.10 26.85 9.62
C ILE A 517 25.60 27.93 10.60
N ASN A 518 25.07 29.03 10.07
CA ASN A 518 24.59 30.18 10.85
C ASN A 518 23.05 30.25 10.80
N GLU A 519 22.41 29.57 11.75
CA GLU A 519 20.96 29.38 11.80
C GLU A 519 20.21 30.72 11.98
N ASP A 520 20.76 31.68 12.73
CA ASP A 520 20.12 32.99 13.04
C ASP A 520 19.98 33.93 11.83
N ASN A 521 20.76 33.73 10.76
CA ASN A 521 20.75 34.58 9.56
C ASN A 521 20.08 33.91 8.35
N LEU A 522 19.49 32.72 8.50
CA LEU A 522 18.69 32.11 7.46
C LEU A 522 17.25 32.66 7.56
N GLU A 523 16.73 33.23 6.48
CA GLU A 523 15.36 33.78 6.40
C GLU A 523 14.26 32.70 6.55
N GLN A 524 14.65 31.44 6.79
CA GLN A 524 13.83 30.25 6.60
C GLN A 524 13.24 29.74 7.92
N SER A 525 12.38 30.59 8.49
CA SER A 525 11.36 30.27 9.50
C SER A 525 11.82 29.78 10.88
N LYS A 526 11.21 30.36 11.92
CA LYS A 526 11.27 29.90 13.34
C LYS A 526 10.51 28.58 13.58
N ASP A 527 10.34 27.77 12.54
CA ASP A 527 9.51 26.58 12.49
C ASP A 527 10.41 25.33 12.44
N GLN A 528 10.55 24.67 13.60
CA GLN A 528 11.36 23.47 13.78
C GLN A 528 10.88 22.25 12.96
N SER A 529 9.71 22.32 12.31
CA SER A 529 9.20 21.26 11.42
C SER A 529 9.80 21.28 10.00
N LYS A 530 10.66 22.27 9.70
CA LYS A 530 11.32 22.45 8.40
C LYS A 530 12.84 22.32 8.54
N SER A 531 13.48 21.73 7.54
CA SER A 531 14.94 21.67 7.47
C SER A 531 15.54 23.07 7.44
N GLN A 532 16.42 23.34 8.42
CA GLN A 532 17.13 24.62 8.59
C GLN A 532 18.12 24.85 7.44
N THR A 533 18.93 23.84 7.07
CA THR A 533 19.66 23.85 5.80
C THR A 533 18.68 23.63 4.65
N SER A 534 18.63 24.53 3.65
CA SER A 534 17.77 24.37 2.46
C SER A 534 18.47 23.82 1.22
N LYS A 535 19.80 23.84 1.16
CA LYS A 535 20.59 23.32 0.04
C LYS A 535 21.80 22.51 0.46
N VAL A 536 22.22 21.56 -0.37
CA VAL A 536 23.49 20.83 -0.18
C VAL A 536 24.65 21.81 -0.13
N SER A 537 25.45 21.75 0.94
CA SER A 537 26.47 22.76 1.26
C SER A 537 27.81 22.09 1.55
N ILE A 538 28.90 22.63 0.99
CA ILE A 538 30.26 22.09 1.15
C ILE A 538 31.08 23.03 2.05
N TYR A 539 31.63 22.49 3.14
CA TYR A 539 32.50 23.19 4.07
C TYR A 539 33.91 22.58 4.04
N ASN A 540 34.89 23.41 3.70
CA ASN A 540 36.29 23.02 3.53
C ASN A 540 37.09 23.35 4.79
N ILE A 541 37.21 22.39 5.71
CA ILE A 541 37.95 22.57 6.95
C ILE A 541 39.44 22.34 6.69
N LYS A 542 40.25 23.39 6.82
CA LYS A 542 41.70 23.35 6.60
C LYS A 542 42.39 22.40 7.60
N ARG A 543 43.49 21.77 7.17
CA ARG A 543 44.35 20.88 7.99
C ARG A 543 44.61 21.47 9.38
N THR A 544 44.44 20.65 10.42
CA THR A 544 44.66 21.05 11.83
C THR A 544 45.83 20.28 12.45
N LYS A 545 46.16 20.54 13.72
CA LYS A 545 47.10 19.69 14.48
C LYS A 545 46.57 18.25 14.69
N ARG A 546 45.26 18.00 14.48
CA ARG A 546 44.58 16.72 14.75
C ARG A 546 44.28 15.90 13.49
N THR A 547 44.04 16.56 12.35
CA THR A 547 43.57 15.93 11.10
C THR A 547 44.19 16.52 9.83
N PRO A 548 44.20 15.75 8.71
CA PRO A 548 44.24 16.32 7.35
C PRO A 548 43.11 17.34 7.12
N PRO A 549 43.06 18.00 5.94
CA PRO A 549 41.88 18.75 5.51
C PRO A 549 40.65 17.84 5.52
N ILE A 550 39.47 18.41 5.83
CA ILE A 550 38.20 17.68 5.83
C ILE A 550 37.20 18.45 4.98
N LYS A 551 36.65 17.80 3.95
CA LYS A 551 35.54 18.31 3.15
C LYS A 551 34.24 17.76 3.75
N ILE A 552 33.42 18.63 4.32
CA ILE A 552 32.12 18.27 4.89
C ILE A 552 31.03 18.63 3.87
N ILE A 553 30.29 17.65 3.38
CA ILE A 553 29.08 17.84 2.60
C ILE A 553 27.89 17.73 3.55
N ASP A 554 27.28 18.85 3.93
CA ASP A 554 26.01 18.87 4.68
C ASP A 554 24.84 18.76 3.72
N THR A 555 23.81 17.99 4.09
CA THR A 555 22.55 17.91 3.34
C THR A 555 21.38 18.46 4.15
N PRO A 556 20.37 19.07 3.50
CA PRO A 556 19.07 19.29 4.10
C PRO A 556 18.50 18.03 4.78
N GLY A 557 17.63 18.24 5.75
CA GLY A 557 16.88 17.20 6.44
C GLY A 557 15.74 16.69 5.59
N PHE A 558 15.87 15.44 5.14
CA PHE A 558 14.79 14.71 4.47
C PHE A 558 13.54 14.58 5.36
N GLY A 559 12.37 14.42 4.71
CA GLY A 559 11.09 14.14 5.34
C GLY A 559 10.60 15.25 6.26
N ASP A 560 10.63 16.49 5.78
CA ASP A 560 10.08 17.66 6.47
C ASP A 560 8.67 18.03 5.95
N THR A 561 8.05 19.09 6.49
CA THR A 561 6.66 19.45 6.14
C THR A 561 6.43 19.83 4.66
N ARG A 562 7.49 20.05 3.87
CA ARG A 562 7.41 20.30 2.41
C ARG A 562 7.19 19.03 1.59
N GLY A 563 7.47 17.84 2.16
CA GLY A 563 7.16 16.55 1.55
C GLY A 563 8.02 16.14 0.34
N ILE A 564 7.54 15.13 -0.40
CA ILE A 564 8.30 14.38 -1.41
C ILE A 564 8.92 15.25 -2.50
N GLU A 565 8.23 16.30 -2.96
CA GLU A 565 8.78 17.25 -3.94
C GLU A 565 10.07 17.92 -3.45
N HIS A 566 10.23 18.11 -2.14
CA HIS A 566 11.45 18.63 -1.54
C HIS A 566 12.51 17.54 -1.39
N ASP A 567 12.15 16.32 -0.96
CA ASP A 567 13.07 15.18 -0.91
C ASP A 567 13.66 14.84 -2.29
N MET A 568 12.87 14.96 -3.36
CA MET A 568 13.34 14.85 -4.75
C MET A 568 14.32 15.97 -5.12
N LYS A 569 14.07 17.22 -4.71
CA LYS A 569 15.01 18.35 -4.92
C LYS A 569 16.32 18.12 -4.15
N ILE A 570 16.27 17.65 -2.91
CA ILE A 570 17.45 17.29 -2.11
C ILE A 570 18.24 16.16 -2.80
N THR A 571 17.55 15.12 -3.30
CA THR A 571 18.16 14.02 -4.07
C THR A 571 18.89 14.56 -5.31
N ASN A 572 18.26 15.48 -6.05
CA ASN A 572 18.84 16.07 -7.26
C ASN A 572 20.04 16.98 -6.96
N GLU A 573 20.01 17.77 -5.87
CA GLU A 573 21.18 18.57 -5.44
C GLU A 573 22.36 17.70 -4.98
N ILE A 574 22.09 16.53 -4.37
CA ILE A 574 23.13 15.56 -4.03
C ILE A 574 23.71 14.94 -5.31
N LYS A 575 22.87 14.55 -6.28
CA LYS A 575 23.29 14.06 -7.60
C LYS A 575 24.20 15.08 -8.31
N GLU A 576 23.74 16.33 -8.46
CA GLU A 576 24.54 17.41 -9.06
C GLU A 576 25.88 17.59 -8.33
N THR A 577 25.89 17.49 -7.00
CA THR A 577 27.11 17.59 -6.19
C THR A 577 28.07 16.42 -6.46
N PHE A 578 27.57 15.19 -6.60
CA PHE A 578 28.38 14.02 -6.96
C PHE A 578 28.91 14.05 -8.40
N GLU A 579 28.22 14.77 -9.29
CA GLU A 579 28.61 14.94 -10.70
C GLU A 579 29.59 16.08 -10.92
N THR A 580 29.52 17.16 -10.12
CA THR A 580 30.24 18.42 -10.39
C THR A 580 31.29 18.84 -9.35
N LYS A 581 31.18 18.40 -8.09
CA LYS A 581 31.93 18.98 -6.96
C LYS A 581 32.62 17.95 -6.04
N VAL A 582 32.15 16.71 -6.03
CA VAL A 582 32.58 15.65 -5.12
C VAL A 582 32.64 14.34 -5.88
N LEU A 583 33.85 13.93 -6.29
CA LEU A 583 34.03 12.73 -7.10
C LEU A 583 34.04 11.43 -6.28
N ASP A 584 34.33 11.53 -4.98
CA ASP A 584 34.62 10.44 -4.06
C ASP A 584 34.27 10.79 -2.59
N LEU A 585 34.22 9.79 -1.70
CA LEU A 585 34.01 9.95 -0.25
C LEU A 585 34.90 9.00 0.58
N ASN A 586 35.24 9.41 1.81
CA ASN A 586 35.76 8.54 2.86
C ASN A 586 34.65 8.04 3.80
N ALA A 587 33.63 8.86 4.11
CA ALA A 587 32.57 8.47 5.04
C ALA A 587 31.18 8.97 4.65
N ILE A 588 30.15 8.15 4.93
CA ILE A 588 28.73 8.49 4.83
C ILE A 588 28.16 8.45 6.26
N CYS A 589 28.02 9.64 6.84
CA CYS A 589 27.62 9.87 8.21
C CYS A 589 26.11 10.01 8.32
N PHE A 590 25.44 8.94 8.75
CA PHE A 590 24.00 8.94 8.97
C PHE A 590 23.65 9.41 10.40
N VAL A 591 22.86 10.47 10.53
CA VAL A 591 22.56 11.13 11.82
C VAL A 591 21.13 10.83 12.28
N ALA A 592 20.99 10.33 13.51
CA ALA A 592 19.68 10.11 14.15
C ALA A 592 19.72 10.25 15.68
N GLN A 593 18.56 10.51 16.27
CA GLN A 593 18.42 10.69 17.72
C GLN A 593 18.49 9.33 18.45
N SER A 594 19.29 9.25 19.52
CA SER A 594 19.53 8.02 20.28
C SER A 594 18.33 7.47 21.04
N SER A 595 17.33 8.31 21.31
CA SER A 595 16.05 8.00 21.97
C SER A 595 15.08 7.16 21.14
N ASN A 596 15.27 7.07 19.82
CA ASN A 596 14.24 6.56 18.92
C ASN A 596 14.25 5.02 18.87
N ALA A 597 13.65 4.40 19.89
CA ALA A 597 13.59 2.94 20.10
C ALA A 597 13.00 2.14 18.93
N ARG A 598 12.20 2.79 18.07
CA ARG A 598 11.67 2.29 16.81
C ARG A 598 11.85 3.37 15.76
N LEU A 599 12.09 2.98 14.52
CA LEU A 599 11.97 3.91 13.40
C LEU A 599 10.48 4.17 13.17
N THR A 600 10.06 5.43 13.15
CA THR A 600 8.72 5.79 12.67
C THR A 600 8.56 5.42 11.20
N VAL A 601 7.33 5.41 10.70
CA VAL A 601 7.08 5.18 9.27
C VAL A 601 7.89 6.19 8.45
N ASN A 602 7.70 7.49 8.64
CA ASN A 602 8.45 8.54 7.91
C ASN A 602 9.98 8.43 8.07
N GLN A 603 10.51 7.88 9.16
CA GLN A 603 11.94 7.60 9.29
C GLN A 603 12.41 6.51 8.33
N LYS A 604 11.72 5.35 8.24
CA LYS A 604 12.07 4.27 7.30
C LYS A 604 12.20 4.77 5.84
N TYR A 605 11.36 5.72 5.43
CA TYR A 605 11.38 6.35 4.10
C TYR A 605 12.65 7.17 3.89
N ILE A 606 13.05 7.96 4.89
CA ILE A 606 14.30 8.74 4.87
C ILE A 606 15.51 7.82 4.76
N PHE A 607 15.55 6.71 5.52
CA PHE A 607 16.59 5.70 5.36
C PHE A 607 16.63 5.12 3.95
N ASN A 608 15.47 4.73 3.40
CA ASN A 608 15.37 4.16 2.06
C ASN A 608 15.88 5.16 1.01
N ASN A 609 15.43 6.42 1.06
CA ASN A 609 15.88 7.49 0.17
C ASN A 609 17.38 7.76 0.27
N ILE A 610 17.95 7.81 1.48
CA ILE A 610 19.41 7.99 1.66
C ILE A 610 20.18 6.81 1.07
N ILE A 611 19.71 5.57 1.26
CA ILE A 611 20.38 4.37 0.78
C ILE A 611 20.24 4.23 -0.76
N ASN A 612 19.16 4.74 -1.34
CA ASN A 612 18.92 4.79 -2.79
C ASN A 612 19.96 5.64 -3.57
N LEU A 613 20.73 6.49 -2.88
CA LEU A 613 21.76 7.35 -3.48
C LEU A 613 23.05 6.60 -3.87
N PHE A 614 23.24 5.36 -3.43
CA PHE A 614 24.56 4.73 -3.36
C PHE A 614 24.69 3.37 -4.06
N GLY A 615 25.91 3.08 -4.52
CA GLY A 615 26.34 1.75 -4.94
C GLY A 615 26.68 0.81 -3.77
N LYS A 616 26.80 -0.49 -4.05
CA LYS A 616 27.19 -1.53 -3.07
C LYS A 616 28.65 -1.39 -2.60
N ASP A 617 29.46 -0.63 -3.31
CA ASP A 617 30.90 -0.43 -3.13
C ASP A 617 31.27 0.48 -1.95
N VAL A 618 30.36 1.36 -1.51
CA VAL A 618 30.53 2.28 -0.37
C VAL A 618 29.97 1.74 0.96
N LYS A 619 29.48 0.48 1.00
CA LYS A 619 28.91 -0.16 2.21
C LYS A 619 29.73 0.04 3.49
N LYS A 620 31.05 -0.09 3.39
CA LYS A 620 31.98 -0.05 4.54
C LYS A 620 32.24 1.37 5.07
N ASN A 621 31.86 2.38 4.31
CA ASN A 621 32.09 3.79 4.59
C ASN A 621 30.96 4.44 5.42
N PHE A 622 29.85 3.72 5.67
CA PHE A 622 28.77 4.20 6.52
C PHE A 622 29.17 4.28 8.00
N ILE A 623 28.72 5.31 8.70
CA ILE A 623 28.82 5.47 10.16
C ILE A 623 27.49 6.03 10.68
N ALA A 624 26.88 5.39 11.68
CA ALA A 624 25.73 5.96 12.39
C ALA A 624 26.20 6.92 13.50
N MET A 625 25.80 8.18 13.44
CA MET A 625 26.10 9.21 14.44
C MET A 625 24.86 9.47 15.27
N LEU A 626 24.82 8.90 16.48
CA LEU A 626 23.64 8.90 17.34
C LEU A 626 23.67 10.10 18.29
N THR A 627 22.81 11.08 18.06
CA THR A 627 22.74 12.35 18.80
C THR A 627 21.86 12.26 20.05
N PHE A 628 21.92 13.28 20.91
CA PHE A 628 21.17 13.38 22.18
C PHE A 628 21.47 12.26 23.20
N CYS A 629 22.68 11.67 23.15
CA CYS A 629 23.04 10.56 24.04
C CYS A 629 23.18 10.96 25.52
N ASP A 630 22.54 10.21 26.41
CA ASP A 630 22.70 10.30 27.88
C ASP A 630 23.92 9.52 28.43
N GLY A 631 24.79 9.05 27.52
CA GLY A 631 25.94 8.20 27.84
C GLY A 631 25.66 6.68 27.85
N LYS A 632 24.41 6.22 27.96
CA LYS A 632 24.05 4.78 28.02
C LYS A 632 24.13 4.11 26.63
N LYS A 633 23.45 2.96 26.44
CA LYS A 633 23.24 2.33 25.13
C LYS A 633 22.05 3.02 24.43
N PRO A 634 22.23 3.67 23.26
CA PRO A 634 21.13 4.21 22.47
C PRO A 634 20.04 3.17 22.16
N GLN A 635 18.78 3.59 22.27
CA GLN A 635 17.63 2.75 21.93
C GLN A 635 17.51 2.57 20.41
N ALA A 636 17.90 3.59 19.63
CA ALA A 636 17.95 3.57 18.18
C ALA A 636 18.84 2.46 17.57
N ILE A 637 19.76 1.87 18.33
CA ILE A 637 20.55 0.71 17.88
C ILE A 637 19.64 -0.46 17.51
N ASN A 638 18.64 -0.76 18.34
CA ASN A 638 17.71 -1.87 18.09
C ASN A 638 16.87 -1.60 16.82
N ALA A 639 16.53 -0.33 16.57
CA ALA A 639 15.76 0.11 15.41
C ALA A 639 16.57 0.01 14.10
N LEU A 640 17.87 0.37 14.13
CA LEU A 640 18.81 0.23 13.01
C LEU A 640 19.20 -1.23 12.71
N GLN A 641 19.14 -2.10 13.72
CA GLN A 641 19.41 -3.54 13.60
C GLN A 641 18.16 -4.38 13.27
N SER A 642 16.98 -3.76 13.17
CA SER A 642 15.74 -4.46 12.79
C SER A 642 15.80 -4.95 11.34
N GLN A 643 15.22 -6.12 11.06
CA GLN A 643 15.14 -6.68 9.70
C GLN A 643 14.36 -5.74 8.75
N ASP A 644 13.35 -5.02 9.24
CA ASP A 644 12.64 -3.98 8.47
C ASP A 644 13.51 -2.77 8.07
N CYS A 645 14.72 -2.64 8.61
CA CYS A 645 15.62 -1.54 8.32
C CYS A 645 16.67 -2.00 7.32
N VAL A 646 16.71 -1.40 6.12
CA VAL A 646 17.72 -1.69 5.09
C VAL A 646 19.16 -1.52 5.63
N PHE A 647 19.36 -0.64 6.61
CA PHE A 647 20.64 -0.43 7.29
C PHE A 647 21.16 -1.68 8.03
N SER A 648 20.28 -2.61 8.43
CA SER A 648 20.68 -3.91 9.03
C SER A 648 21.52 -4.77 8.07
N SER A 649 21.34 -4.60 6.75
CA SER A 649 22.16 -5.25 5.71
C SER A 649 23.54 -4.59 5.48
N ILE A 650 23.74 -3.38 6.05
CA ILE A 650 24.96 -2.59 5.92
C ILE A 650 25.83 -2.77 7.18
N ILE A 651 25.23 -2.82 8.38
CA ILE A 651 25.94 -2.97 9.66
C ILE A 651 27.01 -4.09 9.68
N PRO A 652 26.78 -5.31 9.13
CA PRO A 652 27.79 -6.38 9.12
C PRO A 652 29.07 -6.06 8.32
N GLU A 653 28.99 -5.10 7.39
CA GLU A 653 30.09 -4.74 6.48
C GLU A 653 30.94 -3.57 7.02
N ILE A 654 30.46 -2.87 8.05
CA ILE A 654 31.11 -1.70 8.64
C ILE A 654 32.05 -2.14 9.77
N ASP A 655 33.33 -1.78 9.67
CA ASP A 655 34.33 -2.02 10.72
C ASP A 655 33.88 -1.41 12.06
N LYS A 656 34.08 -2.14 13.16
CA LYS A 656 33.65 -1.66 14.49
C LYS A 656 34.50 -0.47 14.96
N PRO A 657 33.91 0.55 15.60
CA PRO A 657 32.48 0.73 15.85
C PRO A 657 31.73 1.21 14.59
N TRP A 658 30.52 0.67 14.36
CA TRP A 658 29.64 1.07 13.26
C TRP A 658 28.70 2.24 13.63
N TYR A 659 28.58 2.54 14.92
CA TYR A 659 27.91 3.74 15.43
C TYR A 659 28.81 4.46 16.44
N LEU A 660 28.62 5.77 16.57
CA LEU A 660 29.21 6.63 17.60
C LEU A 660 28.11 7.40 18.33
N LYS A 661 28.39 7.81 19.57
CA LYS A 661 27.43 8.47 20.47
C LYS A 661 27.80 9.92 20.65
N PHE A 662 26.87 10.84 20.46
CA PHE A 662 27.13 12.27 20.59
C PHE A 662 26.13 12.91 21.55
N ASN A 663 26.68 13.63 22.53
CA ASN A 663 25.97 14.69 23.21
C ASN A 663 26.64 16.00 22.84
N ASN A 664 25.83 16.99 22.43
CA ASN A 664 26.27 18.29 21.93
C ASN A 664 25.61 19.45 22.70
N SER A 665 24.88 19.18 23.81
CA SER A 665 24.17 20.24 24.55
C SER A 665 25.12 21.33 25.09
N ALA A 666 26.27 20.91 25.62
CA ALA A 666 27.28 21.78 26.22
C ALA A 666 28.06 22.66 25.21
N ILE A 667 27.77 22.61 23.90
CA ILE A 667 28.58 23.33 22.90
C ILE A 667 28.50 24.85 23.04
N TYR A 668 27.32 25.38 23.35
CA TYR A 668 27.06 26.83 23.49
C TYR A 668 26.80 27.28 24.93
N ASP A 669 26.95 26.38 25.91
CA ASP A 669 26.74 26.68 27.32
C ASP A 669 27.90 27.54 27.88
N ASP A 670 27.58 28.51 28.74
CA ASP A 670 28.54 29.38 29.42
C ASP A 670 28.66 29.16 30.94
N ASP A 671 27.88 28.25 31.56
CA ASP A 671 28.16 27.75 32.91
C ASP A 671 29.13 26.55 32.90
N ILE A 672 30.38 26.87 32.64
CA ILE A 672 31.54 25.95 32.68
C ILE A 672 31.72 25.33 34.09
N LYS A 673 31.02 25.81 35.14
CA LYS A 673 31.09 25.22 36.49
C LYS A 673 30.08 24.09 36.72
N ASP A 674 29.07 23.93 35.87
CA ASP A 674 28.14 22.82 36.03
C ASP A 674 28.78 21.47 35.68
N GLY A 675 28.52 20.47 36.53
CA GLY A 675 29.09 19.13 36.39
C GLY A 675 28.49 18.33 35.23
N PHE A 676 27.23 18.57 34.85
CA PHE A 676 26.63 17.92 33.69
C PHE A 676 27.16 18.54 32.39
N THR A 677 27.31 19.87 32.34
CA THR A 677 27.89 20.57 31.18
C THR A 677 29.34 20.15 30.93
N GLN A 678 30.17 20.00 31.98
CA GLN A 678 31.50 19.38 31.86
C GLN A 678 31.41 17.92 31.35
N MET A 679 30.58 17.08 31.97
CA MET A 679 30.43 15.67 31.61
C MET A 679 29.94 15.47 30.16
N PHE A 680 28.98 16.27 29.70
CA PHE A 680 28.46 16.20 28.33
C PHE A 680 29.47 16.72 27.30
N TRP A 681 30.27 17.74 27.65
CA TRP A 681 31.39 18.20 26.82
C TRP A 681 32.44 17.09 26.65
N GLU A 682 32.89 16.47 27.74
CA GLU A 682 33.86 15.38 27.70
C GLU A 682 33.35 14.16 26.90
N LEU A 683 32.09 13.78 27.11
CA LEU A 683 31.43 12.71 26.36
C LEU A 683 31.40 13.00 24.84
N GLY A 684 31.02 14.22 24.46
CA GLY A 684 30.98 14.65 23.06
C GLY A 684 32.37 14.67 22.42
N MET A 685 33.35 15.32 23.06
CA MET A 685 34.71 15.45 22.55
C MET A 685 35.41 14.10 22.41
N LYS A 686 35.27 13.20 23.39
CA LYS A 686 35.80 11.84 23.29
C LYS A 686 35.25 11.09 22.07
N SER A 687 33.96 11.22 21.77
CA SER A 687 33.38 10.55 20.60
C SER A 687 33.70 11.23 19.28
N PHE A 688 34.10 12.51 19.27
CA PHE A 688 34.77 13.11 18.10
C PHE A 688 36.20 12.60 17.92
N ASP A 689 36.93 12.30 18.98
CA ASP A 689 38.27 11.70 18.89
C ASP A 689 38.19 10.26 18.34
N GLU A 690 37.23 9.46 18.82
CA GLU A 690 36.90 8.14 18.24
C GLU A 690 36.47 8.24 16.77
N PHE A 691 35.74 9.30 16.38
CA PHE A 691 35.36 9.58 14.99
C PHE A 691 36.57 9.93 14.11
N ILE A 692 37.44 10.84 14.57
CA ILE A 692 38.66 11.25 13.87
C ILE A 692 39.58 10.05 13.60
N GLU A 693 39.78 9.19 14.60
CA GLU A 693 40.60 7.99 14.47
C GLU A 693 39.96 6.88 13.62
N LYS A 694 38.65 6.94 13.36
CA LYS A 694 37.96 6.10 12.37
C LYS A 694 38.07 6.70 10.96
N LEU A 695 37.87 8.01 10.80
CA LEU A 695 37.99 8.71 9.51
C LEU A 695 39.37 8.52 8.87
N LYS A 696 40.46 8.63 9.65
CA LYS A 696 41.84 8.40 9.20
C LYS A 696 42.10 7.00 8.62
N LYS A 697 41.21 6.03 8.89
CA LYS A 697 41.35 4.62 8.49
C LYS A 697 40.37 4.20 7.40
N LEU A 698 39.36 5.03 7.08
CA LEU A 698 38.35 4.70 6.08
C LEU A 698 38.87 4.94 4.65
N PRO A 699 38.78 3.94 3.75
CA PRO A 699 39.28 4.05 2.39
C PRO A 699 38.47 5.07 1.59
N ARG A 700 39.16 5.91 0.82
CA ARG A 700 38.55 6.81 -0.16
C ARG A 700 37.89 5.98 -1.27
N LYS A 701 36.64 6.28 -1.62
CA LYS A 701 35.82 5.55 -2.60
C LYS A 701 35.27 6.48 -3.65
N SER A 702 35.52 6.19 -4.93
CA SER A 702 34.87 6.88 -6.04
C SER A 702 33.35 6.75 -5.97
N LEU A 703 32.64 7.79 -6.39
CA LEU A 703 31.18 7.81 -6.52
C LEU A 703 30.70 7.38 -7.92
N GLU A 704 31.56 6.86 -8.79
CA GLU A 704 31.17 6.34 -10.13
C GLU A 704 29.97 5.39 -10.07
N THR A 705 30.03 4.35 -9.24
CA THR A 705 28.93 3.40 -9.03
C THR A 705 27.66 4.10 -8.55
N SER A 706 27.81 5.09 -7.66
CA SER A 706 26.69 5.84 -7.07
C SER A 706 26.04 6.82 -8.07
N ARG A 707 26.83 7.43 -8.97
CA ARG A 707 26.33 8.21 -10.12
C ARG A 707 25.56 7.34 -11.09
N GLU A 708 26.07 6.15 -11.45
CA GLU A 708 25.34 5.23 -12.34
C GLU A 708 24.06 4.69 -11.68
N VAL A 709 24.04 4.47 -10.36
CA VAL A 709 22.80 4.15 -9.59
C VAL A 709 21.76 5.26 -9.73
N LEU A 710 22.15 6.52 -9.50
CA LEU A 710 21.26 7.68 -9.62
C LEU A 710 20.74 7.86 -11.04
N LYS A 711 21.62 7.75 -12.04
CA LYS A 711 21.30 7.81 -13.47
C LYS A 711 20.34 6.69 -13.89
N ARG A 712 20.58 5.42 -13.51
CA ARG A 712 19.67 4.30 -13.85
C ARG A 712 18.29 4.47 -13.21
N ARG A 713 18.22 4.99 -11.97
CA ARG A 713 16.94 5.34 -11.30
C ARG A 713 16.19 6.48 -11.99
N GLU A 714 16.88 7.38 -12.66
CA GLU A 714 16.31 8.46 -13.46
C GLU A 714 15.83 7.94 -14.82
N GLN A 715 16.68 7.19 -15.54
CA GLN A 715 16.33 6.53 -16.81
C GLN A 715 15.06 5.67 -16.67
N ILE A 716 14.95 4.84 -15.64
CA ILE A 716 13.75 4.03 -15.40
C ILE A 716 12.49 4.90 -15.25
N LYS A 717 12.56 6.05 -14.57
CA LYS A 717 11.41 6.96 -14.44
C LYS A 717 11.04 7.59 -15.78
N THR A 718 12.03 8.07 -16.54
CA THR A 718 11.81 8.69 -17.85
C THR A 718 11.22 7.70 -18.86
N GLU A 719 11.73 6.46 -18.89
CA GLU A 719 11.19 5.40 -19.77
C GLU A 719 9.78 4.98 -19.33
N ILE A 720 9.45 4.94 -18.03
CA ILE A 720 8.08 4.69 -17.54
C ILE A 720 7.12 5.84 -17.91
N GLU A 721 7.54 7.10 -17.76
CA GLU A 721 6.70 8.23 -18.15
C GLU A 721 6.49 8.28 -19.68
N GLY A 722 7.51 7.96 -20.47
CA GLY A 722 7.37 7.77 -21.91
C GLY A 722 6.56 6.52 -22.31
N LEU A 723 6.59 5.44 -21.53
CA LEU A 723 5.78 4.24 -21.79
C LEU A 723 4.29 4.52 -21.54
N ARG A 724 3.97 5.28 -20.49
CA ARG A 724 2.60 5.77 -20.23
C ARG A 724 2.08 6.62 -21.39
N GLU A 725 2.93 7.49 -21.96
CA GLU A 725 2.58 8.28 -23.13
C GLU A 725 2.31 7.40 -24.36
N SER A 726 3.22 6.48 -24.70
CA SER A 726 3.03 5.56 -25.83
C SER A 726 1.79 4.65 -25.67
N VAL A 727 1.51 4.16 -24.46
CA VAL A 727 0.28 3.38 -24.18
C VAL A 727 -0.97 4.24 -24.37
N ASN A 728 -1.00 5.48 -23.91
CA ASN A 728 -2.15 6.38 -24.13
C ASN A 728 -2.37 6.66 -25.63
N ILE A 729 -1.30 6.83 -26.42
CA ILE A 729 -1.38 7.00 -27.87
C ILE A 729 -1.86 5.70 -28.54
N ALA A 730 -1.44 4.53 -28.06
CA ALA A 730 -1.91 3.23 -28.56
C ALA A 730 -3.43 3.04 -28.35
N LEU A 731 -3.94 3.45 -27.18
CA LEU A 731 -5.38 3.38 -26.87
C LEU A 731 -6.19 4.31 -27.78
N LEU A 732 -5.78 5.58 -27.92
CA LEU A 732 -6.42 6.53 -28.84
C LEU A 732 -6.37 6.03 -30.30
N LYS A 733 -5.33 5.29 -30.69
CA LYS A 733 -5.22 4.68 -32.02
C LYS A 733 -6.12 3.44 -32.17
N MET A 734 -6.29 2.62 -31.12
CA MET A 734 -7.29 1.54 -31.11
C MET A 734 -8.72 2.09 -31.32
N ASP A 735 -9.06 3.16 -30.58
CA ASP A 735 -10.40 3.76 -30.67
C ASP A 735 -10.65 4.35 -32.07
N GLN A 736 -9.66 5.00 -32.67
CA GLN A 736 -9.72 5.44 -34.08
C GLN A 736 -9.94 4.28 -35.06
N ILE A 737 -9.19 3.16 -34.91
CA ILE A 737 -9.36 1.96 -35.75
C ILE A 737 -10.78 1.39 -35.60
N LYS A 738 -11.30 1.34 -34.37
CA LYS A 738 -12.66 0.85 -34.10
C LYS A 738 -13.72 1.75 -34.72
N GLU A 739 -13.64 3.07 -34.53
CA GLU A 739 -14.61 4.01 -35.13
C GLU A 739 -14.64 3.92 -36.66
N GLU A 740 -13.49 3.86 -37.34
CA GLU A 740 -13.45 3.76 -38.80
C GLU A 740 -13.97 2.41 -39.30
N TYR A 741 -13.67 1.31 -38.60
CA TYR A 741 -14.24 0.00 -38.93
C TYR A 741 -15.77 -0.03 -38.73
N GLU A 742 -16.30 0.58 -37.67
CA GLU A 742 -17.75 0.67 -37.43
C GLU A 742 -18.46 1.49 -38.52
N LYS A 743 -17.87 2.62 -38.94
CA LYS A 743 -18.36 3.42 -40.08
C LYS A 743 -18.40 2.58 -41.37
N ILE A 744 -17.30 1.89 -41.69
CA ILE A 744 -17.18 1.04 -42.90
C ILE A 744 -18.18 -0.13 -42.86
N SER A 745 -18.33 -0.80 -41.71
CA SER A 745 -19.33 -1.87 -41.53
C SER A 745 -20.76 -1.34 -41.69
N PHE A 746 -21.10 -0.19 -41.09
CA PHE A 746 -22.44 0.38 -41.20
C PHE A 746 -22.85 0.67 -42.64
N TYR A 747 -21.93 1.25 -43.44
CA TYR A 747 -22.21 1.50 -44.87
C TYR A 747 -22.34 0.21 -45.67
N ARG A 748 -21.48 -0.79 -45.42
CA ARG A 748 -21.56 -2.14 -46.04
C ARG A 748 -22.90 -2.82 -45.72
N ASP A 749 -23.32 -2.80 -44.46
CA ASP A 749 -24.57 -3.41 -43.99
C ASP A 749 -25.80 -2.76 -44.67
N LYS A 750 -25.82 -1.43 -44.81
CA LYS A 750 -26.93 -0.69 -45.46
C LYS A 750 -27.02 -0.94 -46.97
N ILE A 751 -25.90 -1.19 -47.63
CA ILE A 751 -25.86 -1.58 -49.06
C ILE A 751 -26.35 -3.02 -49.24
N ASN A 752 -25.92 -3.95 -48.38
CA ASN A 752 -26.39 -5.34 -48.40
C ASN A 752 -27.89 -5.45 -48.14
N GLU A 753 -28.45 -4.57 -47.30
CA GLU A 753 -29.90 -4.42 -47.09
C GLU A 753 -30.69 -3.90 -48.33
N ASN A 754 -30.01 -3.53 -49.42
CA ASN A 754 -30.59 -2.87 -50.61
C ASN A 754 -31.44 -1.64 -50.29
N LYS A 755 -31.05 -0.87 -49.26
CA LYS A 755 -31.73 0.38 -48.89
C LYS A 755 -30.94 1.56 -49.42
N ASP A 756 -31.61 2.44 -50.17
CA ASP A 756 -31.14 3.80 -50.44
C ASP A 756 -31.23 4.65 -49.16
N TYR A 757 -30.45 4.24 -48.15
CA TYR A 757 -30.38 4.88 -46.86
C TYR A 757 -29.58 6.18 -46.99
N LYS A 758 -30.32 7.28 -47.06
CA LYS A 758 -29.80 8.64 -47.03
C LYS A 758 -29.47 9.05 -45.60
N PHE A 759 -28.33 9.70 -45.43
CA PHE A 759 -27.96 10.40 -44.21
C PHE A 759 -27.27 11.72 -44.56
N THR A 760 -27.26 12.64 -43.62
CA THR A 760 -26.70 13.97 -43.78
C THR A 760 -25.22 13.99 -43.39
N VAL A 761 -24.34 14.18 -44.38
CA VAL A 761 -22.90 14.32 -44.19
C VAL A 761 -22.54 15.79 -44.18
N ASN A 762 -21.73 16.20 -43.21
CA ASN A 762 -21.15 17.54 -43.13
C ASN A 762 -19.88 17.60 -44.00
N GLU A 763 -20.00 18.18 -45.19
CA GLU A 763 -18.89 18.36 -46.14
C GLU A 763 -18.33 19.78 -46.01
N VAL A 764 -17.02 19.90 -45.80
CA VAL A 764 -16.35 21.22 -45.74
C VAL A 764 -16.13 21.72 -47.15
N VAL A 765 -17.12 22.41 -47.72
CA VAL A 765 -17.02 22.99 -49.06
C VAL A 765 -16.29 24.32 -49.03
N GLN A 766 -15.50 24.58 -50.06
CA GLN A 766 -14.88 25.87 -50.27
C GLN A 766 -15.80 26.77 -51.11
N LYS A 767 -16.14 27.95 -50.59
CA LYS A 767 -16.91 28.98 -51.29
C LYS A 767 -16.04 30.19 -51.57
N THR A 768 -16.36 30.91 -52.64
CA THR A 768 -15.86 32.27 -52.89
C THR A 768 -16.82 33.28 -52.30
N VAL A 769 -16.34 34.13 -51.41
CA VAL A 769 -17.09 35.27 -50.84
C VAL A 769 -16.55 36.55 -51.46
N ASP A 770 -17.39 37.24 -52.22
CA ASP A 770 -17.04 38.51 -52.88
C ASP A 770 -16.76 39.62 -51.86
N LEU A 771 -15.90 40.56 -52.24
CA LEU A 771 -15.36 41.61 -51.39
C LEU A 771 -15.69 43.00 -51.96
N GLU A 772 -16.49 43.77 -51.23
CA GLU A 772 -16.79 45.15 -51.59
C GLU A 772 -15.64 46.07 -51.16
N GLY A 773 -15.01 46.75 -52.13
CA GLY A 773 -13.89 47.69 -51.90
C GLY A 773 -12.53 47.05 -51.60
N GLU A 774 -12.51 45.87 -50.98
CA GLU A 774 -11.31 45.16 -50.56
C GLU A 774 -10.78 44.13 -51.60
N TYR A 775 -9.61 43.55 -51.32
CA TYR A 775 -9.00 42.48 -52.11
C TYR A 775 -8.45 41.37 -51.21
N ALA A 776 -8.34 40.15 -51.74
CA ALA A 776 -7.63 39.04 -51.11
C ALA A 776 -6.55 38.50 -52.06
N THR A 777 -5.36 38.21 -51.53
CA THR A 777 -4.29 37.50 -52.25
C THR A 777 -4.57 36.01 -52.16
N ASN A 778 -5.00 35.40 -53.27
CA ASN A 778 -5.33 33.99 -53.34
C ASN A 778 -4.29 33.23 -54.17
N CYS A 779 -3.89 32.05 -53.73
CA CYS A 779 -3.09 31.11 -54.51
C CYS A 779 -4.00 30.36 -55.49
N LYS A 780 -3.75 30.50 -56.81
CA LYS A 780 -4.45 29.80 -57.90
C LYS A 780 -4.11 28.31 -57.97
N LYS A 781 -2.99 27.90 -57.36
CA LYS A 781 -2.51 26.51 -57.34
C LYS A 781 -3.05 25.73 -56.15
N CYS A 782 -3.25 26.39 -55.01
CA CYS A 782 -3.82 25.80 -53.79
C CYS A 782 -5.30 26.14 -53.58
N ASN A 783 -5.90 26.98 -54.45
CA ASN A 783 -7.21 27.60 -54.27
C ASN A 783 -7.42 28.14 -52.85
N LYS A 784 -6.43 28.83 -52.27
CA LYS A 784 -6.44 29.24 -50.85
C LYS A 784 -6.24 30.74 -50.71
N THR A 785 -7.03 31.38 -49.85
CA THR A 785 -6.78 32.74 -49.36
C THR A 785 -5.49 32.75 -48.56
N CYS A 786 -4.47 33.45 -49.04
CA CYS A 786 -3.18 33.58 -48.37
C CYS A 786 -3.04 34.90 -47.61
N HIS A 787 -3.79 35.93 -47.99
CA HIS A 787 -3.82 37.21 -47.28
C HIS A 787 -5.13 37.96 -47.54
N TYR A 788 -5.83 38.36 -46.48
CA TYR A 788 -7.05 39.16 -46.54
C TYR A 788 -7.23 39.93 -45.22
N PRO A 789 -7.62 41.22 -45.24
CA PRO A 789 -7.70 42.09 -46.42
C PRO A 789 -6.31 42.49 -46.93
N CYS A 790 -6.13 42.54 -48.26
CA CYS A 790 -4.90 42.97 -48.89
C CYS A 790 -5.07 44.36 -49.54
N SER A 791 -4.22 45.31 -49.15
CA SER A 791 -4.27 46.70 -49.64
C SER A 791 -3.77 46.88 -51.09
N VAL A 792 -3.35 45.81 -51.78
CA VAL A 792 -2.80 45.87 -53.15
C VAL A 792 -3.93 45.63 -54.18
N PRO A 793 -4.25 46.59 -55.07
CA PRO A 793 -5.33 46.43 -56.04
C PRO A 793 -5.06 45.37 -57.12
N SER A 794 -6.12 44.73 -57.59
CA SER A 794 -6.09 43.63 -58.58
C SER A 794 -5.42 43.96 -59.93
N ILE A 795 -5.43 45.24 -60.34
CA ILE A 795 -5.18 45.68 -61.73
C ILE A 795 -3.72 45.51 -62.23
N VAL A 796 -2.73 45.25 -61.37
CA VAL A 796 -1.30 45.18 -61.76
C VAL A 796 -0.56 43.94 -61.21
N SER A 797 -1.25 42.80 -61.08
CA SER A 797 -0.76 41.62 -60.33
C SER A 797 0.63 41.06 -60.75
N PHE A 798 1.12 41.32 -61.97
CA PHE A 798 2.43 40.82 -62.41
C PHE A 798 3.63 41.55 -61.78
N PHE A 799 3.46 42.80 -61.32
CA PHE A 799 4.54 43.60 -60.73
C PHE A 799 4.37 43.86 -59.22
N THR A 800 3.16 43.77 -58.68
CA THR A 800 2.86 44.19 -57.30
C THR A 800 2.90 43.07 -56.25
N MET A 801 3.07 41.80 -56.64
CA MET A 801 2.99 40.67 -55.70
C MET A 801 4.04 40.72 -54.57
N LYS A 802 5.21 41.35 -54.81
CA LYS A 802 6.24 41.61 -53.79
C LYS A 802 5.80 42.55 -52.64
N PHE A 803 4.61 43.14 -52.72
CA PHE A 803 4.04 44.01 -51.69
C PHE A 803 2.88 43.36 -50.92
N CYS A 804 2.56 42.07 -51.14
CA CYS A 804 1.78 41.31 -50.16
C CYS A 804 2.70 40.96 -48.99
N HIS A 805 2.26 41.20 -47.75
CA HIS A 805 2.97 40.74 -46.54
C HIS A 805 3.04 39.20 -46.44
N CYS A 806 2.26 38.49 -47.26
CA CYS A 806 2.31 37.05 -47.43
C CYS A 806 3.45 36.54 -48.34
N ILE A 807 4.11 37.40 -49.10
CA ILE A 807 5.17 37.01 -50.05
C ILE A 807 6.53 37.46 -49.51
N GLU A 808 7.41 36.51 -49.24
CA GLU A 808 8.77 36.70 -48.74
C GLU A 808 9.75 35.90 -49.61
N ASP A 809 10.87 36.49 -50.00
CA ASP A 809 11.84 35.95 -50.97
C ASP A 809 11.26 35.36 -52.28
N GLY A 810 10.06 35.83 -52.67
CA GLY A 810 9.35 35.39 -53.88
C GLY A 810 8.43 34.18 -53.69
N TYR A 811 8.28 33.67 -52.47
CA TYR A 811 7.38 32.56 -52.12
C TYR A 811 6.35 32.99 -51.06
N CYS A 812 5.24 32.26 -50.98
CA CYS A 812 4.17 32.57 -50.04
C CYS A 812 4.35 31.86 -48.70
N ASN A 813 4.49 32.62 -47.61
CA ASN A 813 4.66 32.07 -46.26
C ASN A 813 3.40 31.33 -45.73
N VAL A 814 2.23 31.50 -46.36
CA VAL A 814 0.95 30.83 -45.99
C VAL A 814 0.64 29.56 -46.81
N CYS A 815 1.35 29.30 -47.92
CA CYS A 815 1.13 28.08 -48.75
C CYS A 815 2.35 27.49 -49.46
N GLY A 816 3.55 28.05 -49.30
CA GLY A 816 4.80 27.57 -49.92
C GLY A 816 4.92 27.75 -51.44
N CYS A 817 3.84 28.13 -52.14
CA CYS A 817 3.88 28.31 -53.59
C CYS A 817 4.54 29.64 -53.98
N HIS A 818 5.08 29.69 -55.20
CA HIS A 818 5.79 30.86 -55.72
C HIS A 818 4.81 32.03 -55.96
N HIS A 819 5.29 33.28 -55.90
CA HIS A 819 4.45 34.46 -56.02
C HIS A 819 3.72 34.55 -57.39
N SER A 820 4.24 33.93 -58.45
CA SER A 820 3.55 33.78 -59.74
C SER A 820 2.21 33.05 -59.66
N ASP A 821 2.10 32.12 -58.70
CA ASP A 821 0.94 31.25 -58.54
C ASP A 821 -0.21 31.97 -57.84
N HIS A 822 0.00 33.22 -57.42
CA HIS A 822 -0.96 34.04 -56.70
C HIS A 822 -1.63 35.08 -57.62
N ALA A 823 -2.70 35.70 -57.14
CA ALA A 823 -3.19 37.00 -57.61
C ALA A 823 -4.13 37.63 -56.58
N ASN A 824 -4.34 38.94 -56.71
CA ASN A 824 -5.30 39.67 -55.89
C ASN A 824 -6.66 39.72 -56.58
N PHE A 825 -7.67 39.15 -55.93
CA PHE A 825 -9.06 39.08 -56.40
C PHE A 825 -9.97 39.91 -55.49
N LYS A 826 -11.16 40.27 -56.00
CA LYS A 826 -12.27 40.82 -55.20
C LYS A 826 -13.15 39.72 -54.60
N PHE A 827 -12.56 38.57 -54.28
CA PHE A 827 -13.20 37.51 -53.52
C PHE A 827 -12.16 36.81 -52.66
N ARG A 828 -12.57 36.29 -51.49
CA ARG A 828 -11.78 35.36 -50.67
C ARG A 828 -12.34 33.95 -50.79
N TYR A 829 -11.48 32.95 -50.69
CA TYR A 829 -11.92 31.59 -50.39
C TYR A 829 -12.24 31.46 -48.89
N GLU A 830 -13.37 30.84 -48.58
CA GLU A 830 -13.87 30.59 -47.24
C GLU A 830 -14.39 29.14 -47.16
N TYR A 831 -14.03 28.43 -46.09
CA TYR A 831 -14.44 27.04 -45.88
C TYR A 831 -15.71 27.02 -45.04
N VAL A 832 -16.79 26.51 -45.62
CA VAL A 832 -18.12 26.46 -45.00
C VAL A 832 -18.56 25.01 -44.92
N THR A 833 -18.94 24.54 -43.74
CA THR A 833 -19.54 23.22 -43.56
C THR A 833 -20.94 23.22 -44.15
N GLU A 834 -21.15 22.52 -45.27
CA GLU A 834 -22.47 22.25 -45.82
C GLU A 834 -22.93 20.85 -45.45
N THR A 835 -24.15 20.76 -44.92
CA THR A 835 -24.81 19.47 -44.68
C THR A 835 -25.52 19.01 -45.95
N LYS A 836 -25.06 17.91 -46.56
CA LYS A 836 -25.67 17.30 -47.76
C LYS A 836 -26.27 15.94 -47.44
N GLU A 837 -27.45 15.64 -47.99
CA GLU A 837 -27.90 14.25 -48.07
C GLU A 837 -26.96 13.47 -49.00
N GLN A 838 -26.51 12.31 -48.54
CA GLN A 838 -25.72 11.35 -49.33
C GLN A 838 -26.23 9.94 -48.99
N THR A 839 -26.24 9.03 -49.97
CA THR A 839 -26.61 7.63 -49.75
C THR A 839 -25.44 6.83 -49.19
N ALA A 840 -25.73 5.74 -48.47
CA ALA A 840 -24.73 4.76 -48.05
C ALA A 840 -23.88 4.26 -49.24
N LYS A 841 -24.50 4.08 -50.41
CA LYS A 841 -23.82 3.71 -51.65
C LYS A 841 -22.82 4.77 -52.12
N GLU A 842 -23.21 6.05 -52.22
CA GLU A 842 -22.32 7.14 -52.65
C GLU A 842 -21.17 7.43 -51.66
N VAL A 843 -21.32 7.07 -50.39
CA VAL A 843 -20.26 7.19 -49.37
C VAL A 843 -19.30 6.00 -49.44
N PHE A 844 -19.82 4.77 -49.49
CA PHE A 844 -19.02 3.55 -49.67
C PHE A 844 -18.28 3.53 -51.02
N GLU A 845 -18.90 3.98 -52.10
CA GLU A 845 -18.25 4.11 -53.39
C GLU A 845 -17.14 5.17 -53.40
N ARG A 846 -17.26 6.28 -52.65
CA ARG A 846 -16.13 7.20 -52.45
C ARG A 846 -15.00 6.54 -51.67
N TYR A 847 -15.34 5.86 -50.58
CA TYR A 847 -14.39 5.11 -49.76
C TYR A 847 -13.67 4.00 -50.54
N ASN A 848 -14.29 3.38 -51.55
CA ASN A 848 -13.66 2.32 -52.35
C ASN A 848 -12.99 2.82 -53.64
N GLN A 849 -13.39 3.99 -54.18
CA GLN A 849 -12.88 4.49 -55.47
C GLN A 849 -11.70 5.46 -55.32
N GLY A 850 -11.33 5.91 -54.11
CA GLY A 850 -10.14 6.73 -53.84
C GLY A 850 -10.05 8.01 -54.71
N LYS A 851 -11.20 8.64 -54.98
CA LYS A 851 -11.29 9.72 -55.97
C LYS A 851 -10.54 10.98 -55.53
N GLU A 852 -9.82 11.55 -56.49
CA GLU A 852 -8.95 12.75 -56.43
C GLU A 852 -8.83 13.44 -55.06
N GLY A 853 -7.88 12.97 -54.25
CA GLY A 853 -7.43 13.63 -53.02
C GLY A 853 -7.79 12.93 -51.71
N MET A 854 -8.54 11.82 -51.74
CA MET A 854 -8.83 10.99 -50.55
C MET A 854 -8.31 9.56 -50.72
N ALA A 855 -7.70 9.02 -49.67
CA ALA A 855 -7.29 7.62 -49.59
C ALA A 855 -8.52 6.70 -49.48
N ASN A 856 -8.39 5.42 -49.87
CA ASN A 856 -9.49 4.48 -49.80
C ASN A 856 -9.67 3.92 -48.35
N ALA A 857 -10.82 3.31 -48.05
CA ALA A 857 -11.17 2.79 -46.73
C ALA A 857 -10.14 1.76 -46.18
N GLU A 858 -9.62 0.92 -47.07
CA GLU A 858 -8.62 -0.11 -46.74
C GLU A 858 -7.24 0.54 -46.55
N ASP A 859 -6.87 1.55 -47.35
CA ASP A 859 -5.65 2.36 -47.15
C ASP A 859 -5.65 3.06 -45.77
N ILE A 860 -6.80 3.61 -45.38
CA ILE A 860 -6.96 4.34 -44.11
C ILE A 860 -6.83 3.37 -42.92
N LEU A 861 -7.52 2.23 -42.95
CA LEU A 861 -7.38 1.20 -41.92
C LEU A 861 -5.96 0.62 -41.87
N GLU A 862 -5.34 0.34 -43.02
CA GLU A 862 -3.96 -0.16 -43.11
C GLU A 862 -2.95 0.86 -42.59
N THR A 863 -3.14 2.15 -42.87
CA THR A 863 -2.30 3.23 -42.32
C THR A 863 -2.44 3.33 -40.79
N LEU A 864 -3.66 3.31 -40.26
CA LEU A 864 -3.91 3.36 -38.80
C LEU A 864 -3.36 2.12 -38.09
N GLN A 865 -3.46 0.93 -38.70
CA GLN A 865 -2.87 -0.31 -38.20
C GLN A 865 -1.34 -0.25 -38.21
N ASP A 866 -0.72 0.23 -39.28
CA ASP A 866 0.73 0.38 -39.37
C ASP A 866 1.28 1.44 -38.39
N GLU A 867 0.51 2.49 -38.09
CA GLU A 867 0.80 3.42 -37.00
C GLU A 867 0.70 2.75 -35.62
N TYR A 868 -0.38 2.00 -35.37
CA TYR A 868 -0.57 1.25 -34.13
C TYR A 868 0.57 0.24 -33.89
N ILE A 869 0.98 -0.49 -34.92
CA ILE A 869 2.11 -1.45 -34.87
C ILE A 869 3.42 -0.74 -34.49
N LYS A 870 3.70 0.45 -35.05
CA LYS A 870 4.90 1.24 -34.69
C LYS A 870 4.86 1.67 -33.22
N ILE A 871 3.69 2.07 -32.71
CA ILE A 871 3.51 2.45 -31.29
C ILE A 871 3.73 1.22 -30.38
N GLN A 872 3.28 0.02 -30.78
CA GLN A 872 3.53 -1.21 -30.02
C GLN A 872 5.03 -1.57 -29.95
N PHE A 873 5.79 -1.39 -31.03
CA PHE A 873 7.25 -1.59 -30.97
C PHE A 873 7.95 -0.54 -30.10
N ASP A 874 7.50 0.71 -30.10
CA ASP A 874 8.02 1.72 -29.18
C ASP A 874 7.69 1.40 -27.70
N CYS A 875 6.49 0.89 -27.41
CA CYS A 875 6.13 0.35 -26.09
C CYS A 875 7.04 -0.83 -25.68
N TYR A 876 7.31 -1.78 -26.59
CA TYR A 876 8.19 -2.92 -26.33
C TYR A 876 9.64 -2.49 -26.11
N ASP A 877 10.20 -1.65 -26.99
CA ASP A 877 11.57 -1.17 -26.90
C ASP A 877 11.79 -0.32 -25.63
N LYS A 878 10.76 0.40 -25.14
CA LYS A 878 10.75 1.03 -23.81
C LYS A 878 10.79 0.02 -22.66
N GLN A 879 9.95 -1.02 -22.71
CA GLN A 879 9.92 -2.06 -21.67
C GLN A 879 11.27 -2.79 -21.54
N GLU A 880 11.91 -3.16 -22.64
CA GLU A 880 13.23 -3.81 -22.61
C GLU A 880 14.33 -2.88 -22.05
N ARG A 881 14.30 -1.58 -22.36
CA ARG A 881 15.22 -0.61 -21.74
C ARG A 881 14.98 -0.45 -20.23
N ILE A 882 13.73 -0.53 -19.77
CA ILE A 882 13.42 -0.56 -18.33
C ILE A 882 13.98 -1.84 -17.69
N LYS A 883 13.74 -3.01 -18.28
CA LYS A 883 14.28 -4.30 -17.80
C LYS A 883 15.81 -4.29 -17.71
N GLU A 884 16.51 -3.82 -18.75
CA GLU A 884 17.97 -3.68 -18.74
C GLU A 884 18.42 -2.77 -17.58
N CYS A 885 17.80 -1.60 -17.43
CA CYS A 885 18.15 -0.66 -16.37
C CYS A 885 17.83 -1.18 -14.97
N VAL A 886 16.73 -1.92 -14.77
CA VAL A 886 16.38 -2.57 -13.49
C VAL A 886 17.35 -3.70 -13.15
N ASN A 887 17.77 -4.50 -14.14
CA ASN A 887 18.78 -5.55 -13.95
C ASN A 887 20.16 -4.95 -13.60
N ILE A 888 20.58 -3.91 -14.32
CA ILE A 888 21.83 -3.20 -14.03
C ILE A 888 21.77 -2.56 -12.65
N LEU A 889 20.70 -1.82 -12.32
CA LEU A 889 20.48 -1.24 -11.00
C LEU A 889 20.54 -2.30 -9.90
N SER A 890 19.90 -3.45 -10.10
CA SER A 890 19.93 -4.57 -9.16
C SER A 890 21.33 -5.16 -8.96
N SER A 891 22.20 -5.08 -9.97
CA SER A 891 23.60 -5.51 -9.84
C SER A 891 24.45 -4.50 -9.06
N ILE A 892 24.30 -3.18 -9.29
CA ILE A 892 25.20 -2.15 -8.73
C ILE A 892 24.70 -1.46 -7.43
N ALA A 893 23.39 -1.33 -7.22
CA ALA A 893 22.80 -0.44 -6.22
C ALA A 893 22.75 -1.02 -4.81
N LEU A 894 22.98 -0.19 -3.80
CA LEU A 894 22.94 -0.60 -2.39
C LEU A 894 21.53 -1.04 -1.95
N ASN A 895 20.50 -0.39 -2.49
CA ASN A 895 19.14 -0.89 -2.55
C ASN A 895 18.75 -1.06 -4.03
N ASN A 896 18.20 -2.23 -4.39
CA ASN A 896 17.76 -2.52 -5.76
C ASN A 896 16.37 -1.94 -6.09
N LYS A 897 15.51 -1.68 -5.08
CA LYS A 897 14.16 -1.13 -5.33
C LYS A 897 14.24 0.28 -5.91
N VAL A 898 13.54 0.51 -7.04
CA VAL A 898 13.57 1.80 -7.78
C VAL A 898 12.95 2.93 -6.97
N THR A 899 11.91 2.66 -6.17
CA THR A 899 11.39 3.58 -5.15
C THR A 899 11.29 2.90 -3.76
N SER A 900 10.33 3.26 -2.90
CA SER A 900 10.02 2.56 -1.65
C SER A 900 8.86 1.58 -1.89
N SER A 901 8.83 0.41 -1.25
CA SER A 901 7.85 -0.64 -1.60
C SER A 901 6.39 -0.29 -1.30
N ASN A 902 5.47 -0.91 -2.04
CA ASN A 902 4.04 -0.61 -2.05
C ASN A 902 3.38 -0.72 -0.68
N GLU A 903 3.55 -1.86 0.03
CA GLU A 903 3.08 -2.08 1.41
C GLU A 903 3.46 -0.92 2.35
N TYR A 904 4.65 -0.36 2.13
CA TYR A 904 5.26 0.65 2.96
C TYR A 904 4.87 2.07 2.53
N LEU A 905 4.58 2.30 1.25
CA LEU A 905 3.88 3.50 0.76
C LEU A 905 2.44 3.54 1.27
N ASP A 906 1.75 2.40 1.37
CA ASP A 906 0.41 2.31 1.96
C ASP A 906 0.43 2.63 3.46
N MET A 907 1.43 2.15 4.21
CA MET A 907 1.67 2.59 5.60
C MET A 907 1.88 4.11 5.71
N LEU A 908 2.61 4.72 4.78
CA LEU A 908 2.83 6.18 4.75
C LEU A 908 1.54 6.95 4.44
N ILE A 909 0.77 6.49 3.45
CA ILE A 909 -0.55 7.07 3.09
C ILE A 909 -1.47 7.02 4.31
N LYS A 910 -1.62 5.84 4.93
CA LYS A 910 -2.44 5.66 6.14
C LYS A 910 -1.99 6.56 7.29
N THR A 911 -0.67 6.66 7.55
CA THR A 911 -0.14 7.54 8.60
C THR A 911 -0.50 9.02 8.34
N GLU A 912 -0.40 9.49 7.10
CA GLU A 912 -0.77 10.86 6.73
C GLU A 912 -2.29 11.10 6.76
N GLU A 913 -3.10 10.09 6.43
CA GLU A 913 -4.57 10.12 6.49
C GLU A 913 -5.09 10.07 7.94
N GLU A 914 -4.36 9.43 8.87
CA GLU A 914 -4.63 9.43 10.32
C GLU A 914 -4.16 10.74 10.98
N GLU A 915 -2.91 11.15 10.77
CA GLU A 915 -2.31 12.29 11.46
C GLU A 915 -2.74 13.66 10.90
N LYS A 916 -3.12 13.74 9.62
CA LYS A 916 -3.64 14.93 8.91
C LYS A 916 -2.80 16.21 9.08
N LYS A 917 -1.49 16.06 9.32
CA LYS A 917 -0.54 17.16 9.53
C LYS A 917 -0.46 18.09 8.33
N TYR A 918 -0.11 19.36 8.53
CA TYR A 918 -0.02 20.36 7.46
C TYR A 918 0.72 19.81 6.22
N GLY A 919 0.10 19.91 5.05
CA GLY A 919 0.60 19.37 3.78
C GLY A 919 0.32 17.88 3.49
N TYR A 920 -0.38 17.14 4.35
CA TYR A 920 -0.61 15.69 4.22
C TYR A 920 -1.12 15.25 2.85
N GLN A 921 -2.10 15.98 2.28
CA GLN A 921 -2.68 15.71 0.96
C GLN A 921 -1.62 15.64 -0.17
N LYS A 922 -0.62 16.53 -0.14
CA LYS A 922 0.48 16.51 -1.13
C LYS A 922 1.40 15.31 -0.94
N ARG A 923 1.66 14.90 0.31
CA ARG A 923 2.46 13.71 0.62
C ARG A 923 1.73 12.44 0.16
N ILE A 924 0.43 12.31 0.45
CA ILE A 924 -0.42 11.21 -0.04
C ILE A 924 -0.44 11.13 -1.57
N ALA A 925 -0.66 12.24 -2.28
CA ALA A 925 -0.66 12.25 -3.74
C ALA A 925 0.69 11.81 -4.33
N GLY A 926 1.80 12.25 -3.71
CA GLY A 926 3.14 11.82 -4.09
C GLY A 926 3.41 10.33 -3.81
N TYR A 927 2.97 9.79 -2.66
CA TYR A 927 3.08 8.37 -2.36
C TYR A 927 2.27 7.52 -3.35
N LYS A 928 1.06 7.97 -3.75
CA LYS A 928 0.23 7.30 -4.77
C LYS A 928 0.90 7.30 -6.15
N LYS A 929 1.55 8.39 -6.60
CA LYS A 929 2.37 8.38 -7.84
C LYS A 929 3.56 7.42 -7.76
N LEU A 930 4.21 7.30 -6.60
CA LEU A 930 5.31 6.33 -6.40
C LEU A 930 4.80 4.89 -6.44
N LYS A 931 3.63 4.60 -5.85
CA LYS A 931 3.00 3.27 -5.88
C LYS A 931 2.73 2.80 -7.32
N GLN A 932 2.04 3.65 -8.09
CA GLN A 932 1.81 3.47 -9.54
C GLN A 932 3.08 3.32 -10.37
N THR A 933 4.23 3.79 -9.87
CA THR A 933 5.52 3.63 -10.55
C THR A 933 6.17 2.28 -10.20
N ASN A 934 5.97 1.75 -8.99
CA ASN A 934 6.42 0.41 -8.63
C ASN A 934 5.54 -0.68 -9.25
N GLU A 935 4.21 -0.52 -9.19
CA GLU A 935 3.24 -1.44 -9.81
C GLU A 935 3.61 -1.65 -11.30
N MET A 936 3.89 -0.56 -12.01
CA MET A 936 4.35 -0.61 -13.41
C MET A 936 5.77 -1.17 -13.63
N ILE A 937 6.59 -1.34 -12.59
CA ILE A 937 7.87 -2.04 -12.66
C ILE A 937 7.68 -3.52 -12.34
N GLU A 938 6.84 -3.84 -11.35
CA GLU A 938 6.53 -5.19 -10.91
C GLU A 938 5.88 -5.97 -12.06
N ASP A 939 4.88 -5.41 -12.73
CA ASP A 939 4.29 -5.93 -13.98
C ASP A 939 5.34 -6.15 -15.11
N ILE A 940 6.28 -5.21 -15.31
CA ILE A 940 7.32 -5.29 -16.36
C ILE A 940 8.22 -6.51 -16.15
N MET A 941 8.46 -6.87 -14.89
CA MET A 941 9.32 -8.00 -14.51
C MET A 941 8.53 -9.31 -14.44
N GLU A 942 7.28 -9.29 -13.95
CA GLU A 942 6.44 -10.48 -13.75
C GLU A 942 5.75 -10.98 -15.02
N LYS A 943 5.17 -10.08 -15.82
CA LYS A 943 4.41 -10.44 -17.04
C LYS A 943 5.33 -10.72 -18.25
N SER A 944 6.50 -11.31 -17.99
CA SER A 944 7.46 -11.75 -18.99
C SER A 944 7.31 -13.26 -19.29
N PRO A 945 6.56 -13.66 -20.34
CA PRO A 945 6.71 -14.99 -20.90
C PRO A 945 8.15 -15.18 -21.42
N SER A 946 8.58 -16.43 -21.57
CA SER A 946 9.94 -16.77 -21.97
C SER A 946 10.28 -16.24 -23.37
N LYS A 947 11.00 -15.11 -23.44
CA LYS A 947 11.56 -14.51 -24.67
C LYS A 947 10.60 -14.56 -25.88
N GLN A 948 9.40 -13.98 -25.74
CA GLN A 948 8.56 -13.76 -26.91
C GLN A 948 9.31 -12.77 -27.82
N SER A 949 9.73 -13.22 -29.01
CA SER A 949 10.72 -12.51 -29.82
C SER A 949 10.10 -11.33 -30.58
N ARG A 950 10.93 -10.41 -31.06
CA ARG A 950 10.45 -9.31 -31.92
C ARG A 950 9.84 -9.85 -33.21
N GLU A 951 10.34 -10.97 -33.74
CA GLU A 951 9.77 -11.69 -34.88
C GLU A 951 8.43 -12.38 -34.56
N GLU A 952 8.27 -12.95 -33.36
CA GLU A 952 6.99 -13.57 -32.95
C GLU A 952 5.88 -12.52 -32.80
N ILE A 953 6.21 -11.35 -32.22
CA ILE A 953 5.28 -10.21 -32.14
C ILE A 953 4.95 -9.66 -33.53
N MET A 954 5.94 -9.53 -34.44
CA MET A 954 5.68 -9.20 -35.85
C MET A 954 4.70 -10.18 -36.49
N ALA A 955 4.94 -11.49 -36.37
CA ALA A 955 4.16 -12.52 -37.04
C ALA A 955 2.68 -12.56 -36.57
N GLU A 956 2.42 -12.32 -35.28
CA GLU A 956 1.05 -12.22 -34.76
C GLU A 956 0.34 -10.91 -35.20
N LEU A 957 1.05 -9.79 -35.25
CA LEU A 957 0.51 -8.52 -35.75
C LEU A 957 0.18 -8.61 -37.25
N GLU A 958 1.05 -9.23 -38.05
CA GLU A 958 0.80 -9.52 -39.46
C GLU A 958 -0.36 -10.53 -39.64
N LYS A 959 -0.48 -11.54 -38.78
CA LYS A 959 -1.61 -12.49 -38.78
C LYS A 959 -2.94 -11.77 -38.53
N GLY A 960 -3.02 -10.92 -37.52
CA GLY A 960 -4.21 -10.10 -37.26
C GLY A 960 -4.56 -9.14 -38.42
N LYS A 961 -3.55 -8.52 -39.02
CA LYS A 961 -3.71 -7.67 -40.22
C LYS A 961 -4.29 -8.46 -41.42
N ASN A 962 -3.88 -9.71 -41.60
CA ASN A 962 -4.41 -10.59 -42.66
C ASN A 962 -5.82 -11.12 -42.35
N GLU A 963 -6.15 -11.40 -41.09
CA GLU A 963 -7.49 -11.84 -40.66
C GLU A 963 -8.52 -10.70 -40.81
N LEU A 964 -8.14 -9.45 -40.54
CA LEU A 964 -9.00 -8.28 -40.76
C LEU A 964 -9.39 -8.08 -42.23
N LYS A 965 -8.52 -8.45 -43.18
CA LYS A 965 -8.82 -8.37 -44.62
C LYS A 965 -9.87 -9.39 -45.10
N GLN A 966 -10.31 -10.31 -44.23
CA GLN A 966 -11.40 -11.26 -44.53
C GLN A 966 -12.80 -10.74 -44.11
N GLY A 967 -12.86 -9.61 -43.39
CA GLY A 967 -14.06 -8.76 -43.35
C GLY A 967 -15.19 -9.13 -42.39
N GLU A 968 -15.00 -10.10 -41.49
CA GLU A 968 -15.97 -10.46 -40.45
C GLU A 968 -15.90 -9.52 -39.23
N LYS A 969 -17.09 -9.19 -38.69
CA LYS A 969 -17.26 -8.19 -37.60
C LYS A 969 -16.87 -8.75 -36.23
N SER A 970 -17.11 -10.04 -36.02
CA SER A 970 -16.57 -10.86 -34.92
C SER A 970 -15.04 -10.77 -34.83
N THR A 971 -14.35 -10.72 -35.97
CA THR A 971 -12.90 -10.78 -36.04
C THR A 971 -12.24 -9.48 -35.56
N LEU A 972 -12.84 -8.30 -35.77
CA LEU A 972 -12.30 -7.04 -35.24
C LEU A 972 -12.29 -7.04 -33.72
N ASP A 973 -13.43 -7.24 -33.05
CA ASP A 973 -13.46 -7.23 -31.58
C ASP A 973 -12.57 -8.36 -31.01
N THR A 974 -12.53 -9.54 -31.66
CA THR A 974 -11.58 -10.62 -31.30
C THR A 974 -10.12 -10.18 -31.40
N ILE A 975 -9.72 -9.49 -32.48
CA ILE A 975 -8.34 -9.05 -32.69
C ILE A 975 -7.99 -7.87 -31.77
N LEU A 976 -8.87 -6.88 -31.62
CA LEU A 976 -8.70 -5.80 -30.65
C LEU A 976 -8.58 -6.36 -29.22
N GLN A 977 -9.32 -7.43 -28.88
CA GLN A 977 -9.21 -8.09 -27.59
C GLN A 977 -7.93 -8.93 -27.47
N GLN A 978 -7.44 -9.60 -28.52
CA GLN A 978 -6.12 -10.25 -28.52
C GLN A 978 -4.98 -9.22 -28.33
N LEU A 979 -5.04 -8.10 -29.06
CA LEU A 979 -4.10 -6.98 -28.95
C LEU A 979 -4.13 -6.32 -27.55
N ARG A 980 -5.31 -6.18 -26.96
CA ARG A 980 -5.53 -5.69 -25.59
C ARG A 980 -5.01 -6.68 -24.55
N ASN A 981 -5.26 -7.98 -24.72
CA ASN A 981 -4.80 -9.04 -23.82
C ASN A 981 -3.27 -9.23 -23.86
N LYS A 982 -2.59 -8.78 -24.94
CA LYS A 982 -1.13 -8.79 -25.06
C LYS A 982 -0.45 -7.46 -24.70
N LEU A 983 -1.20 -6.43 -24.31
CA LEU A 983 -0.67 -5.29 -23.57
C LEU A 983 -0.62 -5.66 -22.08
N PRO A 984 0.57 -5.79 -21.43
CA PRO A 984 0.69 -6.24 -20.03
C PRO A 984 0.05 -5.35 -18.94
N TRP A 985 -0.73 -4.34 -19.32
CA TRP A 985 -1.03 -3.14 -18.53
C TRP A 985 -2.54 -2.84 -18.36
N GLN A 986 -3.41 -3.70 -18.90
CA GLN A 986 -4.86 -3.46 -18.98
C GLN A 986 -5.71 -4.45 -18.16
N GLN A 987 -5.12 -5.00 -17.10
CA GLN A 987 -5.78 -5.70 -15.99
C GLN A 987 -5.45 -4.95 -14.70
#